data_AF-A0A514LK04-F1
#
_entry.id   AF-A0A514LK04-F1
#
_cell.length_a   1.000
_cell.length_b   1.000
_cell.length_c   1.000
_cell.angle_alpha   90.00
_cell.angle_beta   90.00
_cell.angle_gamma   90.00
#
_symmetry.space_group_name_H-M   'P 1'
#
loop_
_entity.id
_entity.type
_entity.pdbx_description
1 polymer ?
#
loop_
_entity_poly.entity_id
_entity_poly.type
_entity_poly.pdbx_seq_one_letter_code
_entity_poly.pdbx_strand_id
1 'polypeptide(L)'
;MWKRTLIASFTALFVGGSVLGMENDNQSDAQENDFDTIIRNGTVVDGTGKSSYEADVGINGDYIYKIGNLEDYSAQNEVDVDGNIVAPGFIDIHSHADLEALQTATSALTQGVTTEILSPDGGGPVDVTERYELEDDGLTINIGTYIGFNSVWAEVVGEEDRDATEEEIEAMQGLVEAALEEGAFGVSAGLFYTPANYADTEEVIDVVEVADKWRTNFPHHIRDEMDDVVEATEETIEIGEEAGLVPVITHMKVMGADNWGASEETVGLIEDAIDRGTYAAADVYPYLASQTGLTALVPAWVEDGGFDAMLDRFADPELRPQIEDEIEDVMTSRVETAEDVYFPGEDETLADAAEAEDVSPGEATMRILEDQGSLTTIYHFGDEEDYERILQNPTTAVASDGGATYSDSIHPRRYGSQPRVLGEDVREEGLLSLEEAVQKMTGLPATIIGMTDRGFIAEGMAADITVFDPDTVTDHAEFEDPKQYAEGIEHVLVNGEFALEDGETTDAQLGEALQRTGNMPSRPMSVDQDVSIEGAGTLSAVDTESAHEEVAIAVEQGANDQAATGFFRFSHEDMDIELEAEEVGQLQAKEGWASFTGQGTFEAGEEGTFQVIIEENDPMLAEERATVTVYIEDELEYQGTLSPHQMKVEMGQAEG
;
A
#
# COMPACT_ATOMS: atom_id res chain seq x y z
N MET A 1 -43.52 37.54 -5.86
CA MET A 1 -44.44 37.81 -4.73
C MET A 1 -43.80 37.21 -3.48
N TRP A 2 -43.08 38.02 -2.68
CA TRP A 2 -43.49 38.45 -1.32
C TRP A 2 -43.83 37.28 -0.38
N LYS A 3 -43.26 37.09 0.82
CA LYS A 3 -42.36 37.89 1.66
C LYS A 3 -42.03 37.09 2.95
N ARG A 4 -40.81 37.30 3.47
CA ARG A 4 -40.39 37.55 4.88
C ARG A 4 -40.42 36.45 5.96
N THR A 5 -39.21 36.10 6.40
CA THR A 5 -38.57 36.38 7.72
C THR A 5 -39.46 36.53 8.96
N LEU A 6 -39.12 35.77 10.02
CA LEU A 6 -39.32 36.20 11.41
C LEU A 6 -38.20 35.64 12.33
N ILE A 7 -37.43 36.59 12.85
CA ILE A 7 -36.49 36.49 13.97
C ILE A 7 -37.30 36.49 15.27
N ALA A 8 -36.98 35.60 16.20
CA ALA A 8 -37.50 35.64 17.57
C ALA A 8 -36.33 35.89 18.55
N SER A 9 -36.27 37.11 19.06
CA SER A 9 -35.44 37.48 20.20
C SER A 9 -36.05 36.96 21.51
N PHE A 10 -35.25 36.26 22.33
CA PHE A 10 -35.59 36.00 23.72
C PHE A 10 -34.72 36.88 24.63
N THR A 11 -35.39 37.77 25.37
CA THR A 11 -34.81 38.61 26.42
C THR A 11 -34.91 37.85 27.75
N ALA A 12 -33.79 37.48 28.35
CA ALA A 12 -33.75 36.92 29.70
C ALA A 12 -33.36 38.02 30.72
N LEU A 13 -34.25 38.26 31.68
CA LEU A 13 -33.99 39.02 32.90
C LEU A 13 -33.02 38.23 33.80
N PHE A 14 -31.88 38.81 34.18
CA PHE A 14 -31.12 38.35 35.34
C PHE A 14 -31.29 39.32 36.52
N VAL A 15 -31.81 38.79 37.62
CA VAL A 15 -31.88 39.43 38.93
C VAL A 15 -30.57 39.15 39.65
N GLY A 16 -29.89 40.22 40.09
CA GLY A 16 -28.67 40.12 40.87
C GLY A 16 -28.91 39.51 42.26
N GLY A 17 -28.06 38.55 42.61
CA GLY A 17 -27.86 38.03 43.96
C GLY A 17 -26.38 37.78 44.18
N SER A 18 -25.75 38.63 44.99
CA SER A 18 -24.35 38.49 45.39
C SER A 18 -24.22 37.39 46.45
N VAL A 19 -23.44 36.34 46.15
CA VAL A 19 -22.90 35.43 47.17
C VAL A 19 -21.38 35.37 46.94
N LEU A 20 -20.65 35.89 47.92
CA LEU A 20 -19.22 35.65 48.10
C LEU A 20 -19.02 34.15 48.37
N GLY A 21 -18.16 33.50 47.59
CA GLY A 21 -17.76 32.11 47.78
C GLY A 21 -16.46 31.82 47.06
N MET A 22 -15.37 31.92 47.82
CA MET A 22 -14.06 31.26 47.69
C MET A 22 -13.68 30.72 46.30
N GLU A 23 -12.71 31.38 45.66
CA GLU A 23 -11.77 30.76 44.72
C GLU A 23 -11.26 29.46 45.35
N ASN A 24 -11.55 28.35 44.69
CA ASN A 24 -10.91 27.08 44.96
C ASN A 24 -9.83 26.97 43.88
N ASP A 25 -8.66 27.58 44.17
CA ASP A 25 -7.41 27.24 43.50
C ASP A 25 -7.13 25.77 43.83
N ASN A 26 -7.57 24.91 42.92
CA ASN A 26 -7.15 23.53 42.88
C ASN A 26 -6.81 23.24 41.42
N GLN A 27 -5.86 24.03 40.89
CA GLN A 27 -4.93 23.49 39.89
C GLN A 27 -4.22 22.34 40.60
N SER A 28 -4.66 21.12 40.34
CA SER A 28 -3.73 20.01 40.40
C SER A 28 -2.65 20.34 39.38
N ASP A 29 -1.42 20.51 39.84
CA ASP A 29 -0.24 20.29 39.01
C ASP A 29 -0.34 18.83 38.51
N ALA A 30 -1.11 18.60 37.47
CA ALA A 30 -0.94 17.41 36.65
C ALA A 30 0.43 17.62 36.01
N GLN A 31 1.37 16.76 36.35
CA GLN A 31 2.64 16.73 35.67
C GLN A 31 2.30 16.45 34.21
N GLU A 32 2.59 17.42 33.34
CA GLU A 32 2.46 17.26 31.90
C GLU A 32 3.42 16.13 31.53
N ASN A 33 2.90 15.05 30.95
CA ASN A 33 3.73 13.94 30.49
C ASN A 33 4.53 14.42 29.28
N ASP A 34 5.71 13.84 29.08
CA ASP A 34 6.59 14.20 27.96
C ASP A 34 6.08 13.61 26.64
N PHE A 35 5.42 12.45 26.71
CA PHE A 35 4.84 11.74 25.58
C PHE A 35 3.37 11.33 25.80
N ASP A 36 2.63 11.10 24.72
CA ASP A 36 1.32 10.45 24.78
C ASP A 36 1.50 8.95 25.04
N THR A 37 2.39 8.31 24.29
CA THR A 37 2.72 6.88 24.46
C THR A 37 4.24 6.67 24.46
N ILE A 38 4.73 5.81 25.35
CA ILE A 38 6.07 5.21 25.21
C ILE A 38 5.94 3.69 25.15
N ILE A 39 6.50 3.11 24.10
CA ILE A 39 6.77 1.67 23.97
C ILE A 39 8.16 1.41 24.57
N ARG A 40 8.23 0.61 25.63
CA ARG A 40 9.44 0.40 26.46
C ARG A 40 10.11 -0.93 26.15
N ASN A 41 11.45 -0.94 26.15
CA ASN A 41 12.29 -2.15 26.10
C ASN A 41 12.04 -3.05 24.87
N GLY A 42 11.72 -2.46 23.72
CA GLY A 42 11.51 -3.21 22.49
C GLY A 42 12.79 -3.52 21.73
N THR A 43 12.80 -4.64 21.01
CA THR A 43 13.76 -4.88 19.93
C THR A 43 13.19 -4.26 18.64
N VAL A 44 13.72 -3.11 18.24
CA VAL A 44 13.27 -2.39 17.04
C VAL A 44 13.81 -3.06 15.78
N VAL A 45 12.91 -3.37 14.85
CA VAL A 45 13.20 -3.74 13.46
C VAL A 45 12.57 -2.68 12.58
N ASP A 46 13.37 -1.71 12.14
CA ASP A 46 12.90 -0.39 11.67
C ASP A 46 12.33 -0.36 10.24
N GLY A 47 12.19 -1.50 9.57
CA GLY A 47 11.71 -1.58 8.18
C GLY A 47 12.80 -1.32 7.13
N THR A 48 14.03 -1.00 7.52
CA THR A 48 15.14 -0.76 6.57
C THR A 48 15.81 -2.04 6.08
N GLY A 49 15.55 -3.19 6.70
CA GLY A 49 16.28 -4.45 6.46
C GLY A 49 17.65 -4.52 7.17
N LYS A 50 18.05 -3.47 7.89
CA LYS A 50 19.28 -3.45 8.72
C LYS A 50 19.05 -4.16 10.05
N SER A 51 20.15 -4.52 10.72
CA SER A 51 20.12 -5.22 11.99
C SER A 51 19.30 -4.50 13.07
N SER A 52 18.50 -5.28 13.78
CA SER A 52 17.71 -4.84 14.93
C SER A 52 18.53 -4.20 16.06
N TYR A 53 17.86 -3.38 16.88
CA TYR A 53 18.46 -2.70 18.03
C TYR A 53 17.47 -2.48 19.18
N GLU A 54 17.98 -2.37 20.40
CA GLU A 54 17.17 -2.13 21.60
C GLU A 54 16.89 -0.63 21.77
N ALA A 55 15.62 -0.25 21.85
CA ALA A 55 15.22 1.13 22.12
C ALA A 55 13.80 1.21 22.70
N ASP A 56 13.53 2.32 23.39
CA ASP A 56 12.17 2.81 23.63
C ASP A 56 11.74 3.69 22.43
N VAL A 57 10.44 3.73 22.15
CA VAL A 57 9.83 4.60 21.12
C VAL A 57 8.81 5.51 21.79
N GLY A 58 9.04 6.83 21.70
CA GLY A 58 8.18 7.88 22.24
C GLY A 58 7.32 8.51 21.13
N ILE A 59 6.02 8.62 21.40
CA ILE A 59 4.99 9.03 20.43
C ILE A 59 4.21 10.22 21.01
N ASN A 60 3.93 11.22 20.18
CA ASN A 60 3.04 12.34 20.48
C ASN A 60 2.13 12.60 19.28
N GLY A 61 0.83 12.69 19.53
CA GLY A 61 -0.17 12.66 18.47
C GLY A 61 0.10 11.50 17.51
N ASP A 62 0.17 11.81 16.23
CA ASP A 62 0.21 10.81 15.17
C ASP A 62 1.64 10.39 14.78
N TYR A 63 2.67 10.90 15.46
CA TYR A 63 4.07 10.76 15.02
C TYR A 63 5.01 10.13 16.05
N ILE A 64 6.04 9.48 15.52
CA ILE A 64 7.20 9.05 16.29
C ILE A 64 8.07 10.26 16.57
N TYR A 65 8.16 10.66 17.83
CA TYR A 65 8.91 11.85 18.23
C TYR A 65 10.34 11.54 18.63
N LYS A 66 10.58 10.41 19.32
CA LYS A 66 11.92 10.08 19.81
C LYS A 66 12.16 8.59 19.89
N ILE A 67 13.37 8.16 19.53
CA ILE A 67 13.81 6.76 19.65
C ILE A 67 15.10 6.68 20.47
N GLY A 68 15.16 5.77 21.45
CA GLY A 68 16.38 5.51 22.21
C GLY A 68 16.11 5.17 23.67
N ASN A 69 16.99 5.60 24.57
CA ASN A 69 16.76 5.40 26.01
C ASN A 69 15.86 6.53 26.55
N LEU A 70 14.62 6.20 26.91
CA LEU A 70 13.66 7.17 27.43
C LEU A 70 13.40 7.01 28.94
N GLU A 71 14.31 6.40 29.71
CA GLU A 71 14.11 6.08 31.14
C GLU A 71 13.74 7.28 32.04
N ASP A 72 14.17 8.47 31.65
CA ASP A 72 13.92 9.73 32.38
C ASP A 72 12.67 10.49 31.89
N TYR A 73 12.00 9.99 30.83
CA TYR A 73 10.78 10.55 30.26
C TYR A 73 9.55 9.79 30.76
N SER A 74 8.40 10.47 30.74
CA SER A 74 7.11 9.95 31.18
C SER A 74 6.07 10.05 30.08
N ALA A 75 5.12 9.12 30.04
CA ALA A 75 4.02 9.16 29.08
C ALA A 75 2.63 8.97 29.71
N GLN A 76 1.58 9.32 28.96
CA GLN A 76 0.20 8.99 29.37
C GLN A 76 0.00 7.48 29.38
N ASN A 77 0.47 6.81 28.33
CA ASN A 77 0.48 5.36 28.17
C ASN A 77 1.92 4.86 28.14
N GLU A 78 2.26 3.91 29.00
CA GLU A 78 3.57 3.25 28.97
C GLU A 78 3.35 1.75 28.89
N VAL A 79 3.86 1.12 27.82
CA VAL A 79 3.73 -0.31 27.57
C VAL A 79 5.11 -0.94 27.56
N ASP A 80 5.29 -2.01 28.33
CA ASP A 80 6.55 -2.76 28.41
C ASP A 80 6.48 -3.97 27.49
N VAL A 81 7.34 -3.99 26.47
CA VAL A 81 7.33 -4.98 25.40
C VAL A 81 8.63 -5.79 25.36
N ASP A 82 9.29 -5.96 26.52
CA ASP A 82 10.49 -6.79 26.68
C ASP A 82 10.33 -8.17 26.03
N GLY A 83 11.19 -8.47 25.06
CA GLY A 83 11.17 -9.72 24.29
C GLY A 83 10.35 -9.67 22.99
N ASN A 84 9.58 -8.62 22.75
CA ASN A 84 8.82 -8.41 21.52
C ASN A 84 9.60 -7.55 20.51
N ILE A 85 9.20 -7.69 19.25
CA ILE A 85 9.66 -6.87 18.14
C ILE A 85 8.79 -5.63 18.04
N VAL A 86 9.41 -4.47 17.80
CA VAL A 86 8.72 -3.23 17.46
C VAL A 86 9.07 -2.91 16.00
N ALA A 87 8.10 -3.05 15.11
CA ALA A 87 8.23 -2.83 13.68
C ALA A 87 7.29 -1.71 13.20
N PRO A 88 7.52 -1.10 12.03
CA PRO A 88 6.50 -0.28 11.40
C PRO A 88 5.24 -1.13 11.19
N GLY A 89 4.08 -0.49 11.21
CA GLY A 89 2.83 -1.11 10.84
C GLY A 89 2.91 -1.71 9.44
N PHE A 90 2.38 -2.92 9.25
CA PHE A 90 2.48 -3.59 7.96
C PHE A 90 1.59 -2.91 6.92
N ILE A 91 2.12 -2.80 5.70
CA ILE A 91 1.47 -2.16 4.55
C ILE A 91 1.10 -3.26 3.56
N ASP A 92 -0.19 -3.52 3.42
CA ASP A 92 -0.71 -4.44 2.42
C ASP A 92 -1.02 -3.68 1.13
N ILE A 93 -0.06 -3.72 0.20
CA ILE A 93 -0.15 -2.98 -1.08
C ILE A 93 -1.08 -3.62 -2.11
N HIS A 94 -1.65 -4.79 -1.78
CA HIS A 94 -2.54 -5.54 -2.64
C HIS A 94 -3.76 -6.02 -1.84
N SER A 95 -4.70 -5.09 -1.59
CA SER A 95 -5.92 -5.36 -0.82
C SER A 95 -7.18 -5.35 -1.68
N HIS A 96 -7.96 -6.42 -1.56
CA HIS A 96 -9.34 -6.55 -2.07
C HIS A 96 -10.34 -6.49 -0.90
N ALA A 97 -10.12 -5.59 0.07
CA ALA A 97 -10.91 -5.49 1.28
C ALA A 97 -12.42 -5.43 1.02
N ASP A 98 -13.18 -6.10 1.88
CA ASP A 98 -14.61 -5.84 2.00
C ASP A 98 -14.75 -4.46 2.66
N LEU A 99 -15.29 -3.47 1.95
CA LEU A 99 -15.28 -2.07 2.43
C LEU A 99 -15.97 -1.89 3.79
N GLU A 100 -16.99 -2.69 4.10
CA GLU A 100 -17.64 -2.68 5.41
C GLU A 100 -16.77 -3.20 6.55
N ALA A 101 -15.73 -3.99 6.24
CA ALA A 101 -14.80 -4.53 7.22
C ALA A 101 -13.78 -3.50 7.69
N LEU A 102 -13.48 -2.47 6.89
CA LEU A 102 -12.50 -1.43 7.20
C LEU A 102 -12.84 -0.61 8.46
N GLN A 103 -14.11 -0.55 8.86
CA GLN A 103 -14.55 0.15 10.08
C GLN A 103 -14.02 -0.46 11.37
N THR A 104 -13.64 -1.74 11.36
CA THR A 104 -13.01 -2.42 12.51
C THR A 104 -11.69 -3.07 12.15
N ALA A 105 -11.51 -3.42 10.87
CA ALA A 105 -10.34 -4.01 10.28
C ALA A 105 -9.78 -5.20 11.08
N THR A 106 -10.63 -5.96 11.79
CA THR A 106 -10.15 -6.96 12.77
C THR A 106 -9.25 -7.99 12.12
N SER A 107 -9.59 -8.49 10.92
CA SER A 107 -8.74 -9.46 10.23
C SER A 107 -7.36 -8.88 9.87
N ALA A 108 -7.30 -7.61 9.47
CA ALA A 108 -6.07 -6.91 9.13
C ALA A 108 -5.21 -6.58 10.38
N LEU A 109 -5.82 -6.02 11.42
CA LEU A 109 -5.13 -5.67 12.67
C LEU A 109 -4.53 -6.88 13.37
N THR A 110 -5.24 -8.01 13.40
CA THR A 110 -4.69 -9.24 14.02
C THR A 110 -3.50 -9.80 13.26
N GLN A 111 -3.24 -9.32 12.04
CA GLN A 111 -2.05 -9.64 11.25
C GLN A 111 -0.94 -8.58 11.40
N GLY A 112 -1.20 -7.45 12.07
CA GLY A 112 -0.26 -6.34 12.20
C GLY A 112 -0.35 -5.30 11.07
N VAL A 113 -1.40 -5.34 10.24
CA VAL A 113 -1.60 -4.40 9.13
C VAL A 113 -2.18 -3.08 9.64
N THR A 114 -1.55 -1.97 9.27
CA THR A 114 -2.01 -0.60 9.58
C THR A 114 -2.45 0.16 8.33
N THR A 115 -2.07 -0.30 7.14
CA THR A 115 -2.40 0.35 5.87
C THR A 115 -2.74 -0.68 4.80
N GLU A 116 -3.83 -0.44 4.08
CA GLU A 116 -4.23 -1.24 2.90
C GLU A 116 -4.35 -0.36 1.65
N ILE A 117 -3.78 -0.80 0.52
CA ILE A 117 -3.97 -0.15 -0.79
C ILE A 117 -5.02 -0.92 -1.59
N LEU A 118 -6.15 -0.26 -1.83
CA LEU A 118 -7.34 -0.80 -2.48
C LEU A 118 -7.26 -0.73 -3.99
N SER A 119 -8.18 -1.43 -4.63
CA SER A 119 -8.35 -1.48 -6.09
C SER A 119 -7.13 -2.00 -6.87
N PRO A 120 -6.44 -3.07 -6.42
CA PRO A 120 -5.44 -3.73 -7.25
C PRO A 120 -6.13 -4.42 -8.46
N ASP A 121 -5.32 -4.94 -9.37
CA ASP A 121 -5.77 -5.74 -10.53
C ASP A 121 -6.73 -5.05 -11.50
N GLY A 122 -6.69 -3.71 -11.56
CA GLY A 122 -7.44 -2.90 -12.52
C GLY A 122 -8.90 -2.64 -12.18
N GLY A 123 -9.42 -3.21 -11.09
CA GLY A 123 -10.79 -2.98 -10.61
C GLY A 123 -10.97 -1.67 -9.84
N GLY A 124 -12.13 -1.52 -9.18
CA GLY A 124 -12.43 -0.39 -8.28
C GLY A 124 -13.25 0.75 -8.89
N PRO A 125 -13.59 1.78 -8.09
CA PRO A 125 -14.30 2.95 -8.58
C PRO A 125 -13.40 3.81 -9.47
N VAL A 126 -13.95 4.35 -10.57
CA VAL A 126 -13.26 5.34 -11.42
C VAL A 126 -13.14 6.69 -10.70
N ASP A 127 -14.14 7.04 -9.88
CA ASP A 127 -14.06 8.17 -8.95
C ASP A 127 -13.31 7.72 -7.68
N VAL A 128 -11.99 7.93 -7.67
CA VAL A 128 -11.14 7.52 -6.54
C VAL A 128 -11.41 8.31 -5.27
N THR A 129 -12.19 9.41 -5.33
CA THR A 129 -12.56 10.19 -4.15
C THR A 129 -13.63 9.51 -3.29
N GLU A 130 -14.30 8.47 -3.79
CA GLU A 130 -15.24 7.67 -3.01
C GLU A 130 -14.61 7.08 -1.73
N ARG A 131 -13.28 6.90 -1.70
CA ARG A 131 -12.57 6.45 -0.49
C ARG A 131 -12.71 7.40 0.71
N TYR A 132 -12.87 8.71 0.48
CA TYR A 132 -13.07 9.67 1.57
C TYR A 132 -14.44 9.49 2.24
N GLU A 133 -15.43 8.93 1.55
CA GLU A 133 -16.71 8.58 2.17
C GLU A 133 -16.54 7.43 3.18
N LEU A 134 -15.58 6.53 2.96
CA LEU A 134 -15.23 5.46 3.91
C LEU A 134 -14.62 6.03 5.19
N GLU A 135 -13.76 7.05 5.05
CA GLU A 135 -13.21 7.79 6.19
C GLU A 135 -14.29 8.50 7.00
N ASP A 136 -15.27 9.15 6.34
CA ASP A 136 -16.42 9.79 7.00
C ASP A 136 -17.30 8.78 7.78
N ASP A 137 -17.40 7.54 7.31
CA ASP A 137 -18.07 6.42 7.99
C ASP A 137 -17.20 5.80 9.11
N GLY A 138 -15.90 6.13 9.09
CA GLY A 138 -14.88 5.84 10.08
C GLY A 138 -14.05 4.60 9.75
N LEU A 139 -12.74 4.75 9.78
CA LEU A 139 -11.75 3.72 9.46
C LEU A 139 -10.90 3.40 10.69
N THR A 140 -10.56 2.13 10.91
CA THR A 140 -9.61 1.77 11.97
C THR A 140 -8.16 1.73 11.47
N ILE A 141 -7.96 1.41 10.19
CA ILE A 141 -6.64 1.38 9.52
C ILE A 141 -6.61 2.39 8.37
N ASN A 142 -5.42 2.81 7.96
CA ASN A 142 -5.24 3.70 6.82
C ASN A 142 -5.59 3.00 5.51
N ILE A 143 -6.10 3.74 4.54
CA ILE A 143 -6.37 3.23 3.20
C ILE A 143 -5.80 4.14 2.11
N GLY A 144 -5.26 3.54 1.06
CA GLY A 144 -5.00 4.19 -0.23
C GLY A 144 -5.80 3.50 -1.34
N THR A 145 -5.78 4.03 -2.55
CA THR A 145 -6.35 3.34 -3.72
C THR A 145 -5.51 3.57 -4.96
N TYR A 146 -5.49 2.58 -5.84
CA TYR A 146 -5.12 2.76 -7.24
C TYR A 146 -6.32 3.27 -8.06
N ILE A 147 -6.04 3.82 -9.23
CA ILE A 147 -7.04 3.90 -10.31
C ILE A 147 -6.92 2.65 -11.18
N GLY A 148 -8.02 1.94 -11.39
CA GLY A 148 -8.03 0.69 -12.13
C GLY A 148 -8.20 0.87 -13.64
N PHE A 149 -7.24 0.40 -14.42
CA PHE A 149 -7.27 0.39 -15.89
C PHE A 149 -8.51 -0.34 -16.42
N ASN A 150 -8.88 -1.49 -15.86
CA ASN A 150 -10.04 -2.26 -16.32
C ASN A 150 -11.35 -1.48 -16.12
N SER A 151 -11.47 -0.75 -15.01
CA SER A 151 -12.64 0.09 -14.73
C SER A 151 -12.73 1.28 -15.68
N VAL A 152 -11.59 1.93 -15.95
CA VAL A 152 -11.46 3.00 -16.94
C VAL A 152 -11.81 2.51 -18.36
N TRP A 153 -11.30 1.34 -18.74
CA TRP A 153 -11.60 0.70 -20.03
C TRP A 153 -13.09 0.37 -20.16
N ALA A 154 -13.69 -0.26 -19.15
CA ALA A 154 -15.10 -0.61 -19.16
C ALA A 154 -16.02 0.63 -19.22
N GLU A 155 -15.64 1.74 -18.58
CA GLU A 155 -16.42 2.99 -18.63
C GLU A 155 -16.42 3.63 -20.03
N VAL A 156 -15.28 3.56 -20.73
CA VAL A 156 -15.08 4.28 -22.00
C VAL A 156 -15.31 3.39 -23.23
N VAL A 157 -14.68 2.23 -23.28
CA VAL A 157 -14.71 1.29 -24.41
C VAL A 157 -15.89 0.32 -24.28
N GLY A 158 -16.16 -0.16 -23.08
CA GLY A 158 -17.20 -1.14 -22.78
C GLY A 158 -16.71 -2.59 -22.81
N GLU A 159 -17.64 -3.53 -22.95
CA GLU A 159 -17.39 -4.97 -22.79
C GLU A 159 -17.06 -5.72 -24.10
N GLU A 160 -17.11 -5.05 -25.25
CA GLU A 160 -16.91 -5.68 -26.56
C GLU A 160 -15.41 -5.86 -26.86
N ASP A 161 -15.04 -6.98 -27.47
CA ASP A 161 -13.69 -7.26 -27.99
C ASP A 161 -13.45 -6.40 -29.26
N ARG A 162 -12.87 -5.22 -29.03
CA ARG A 162 -12.52 -4.26 -30.06
C ARG A 162 -11.41 -3.33 -29.59
N ASP A 163 -10.66 -2.83 -30.57
CA ASP A 163 -9.71 -1.73 -30.37
C ASP A 163 -10.44 -0.45 -29.89
N ALA A 164 -9.79 0.29 -29.01
CA ALA A 164 -10.14 1.64 -28.61
C ALA A 164 -9.86 2.62 -29.76
N THR A 165 -10.70 3.66 -29.85
CA THR A 165 -10.44 4.78 -30.75
C THR A 165 -9.52 5.82 -30.11
N GLU A 166 -8.87 6.65 -30.93
CA GLU A 166 -8.06 7.78 -30.44
C GLU A 166 -8.83 8.68 -29.43
N GLU A 167 -10.13 8.92 -29.68
CA GLU A 167 -10.98 9.72 -28.77
C GLU A 167 -11.28 8.99 -27.43
N GLU A 168 -11.31 7.66 -27.45
CA GLU A 168 -11.51 6.84 -26.25
C GLU A 168 -10.21 6.75 -25.42
N ILE A 169 -9.05 6.61 -26.07
CA ILE A 169 -7.74 6.67 -25.41
C ILE A 169 -7.57 8.03 -24.71
N GLU A 170 -7.83 9.15 -25.39
CA GLU A 170 -7.77 10.50 -24.78
C GLU A 170 -8.73 10.64 -23.58
N ALA A 171 -9.90 9.97 -23.61
CA ALA A 171 -10.84 10.00 -22.51
C ALA A 171 -10.35 9.18 -21.30
N MET A 172 -9.78 7.99 -21.54
CA MET A 172 -9.18 7.15 -20.49
C MET A 172 -7.98 7.82 -19.83
N GLN A 173 -7.10 8.43 -20.64
CA GLN A 173 -5.99 9.27 -20.16
C GLN A 173 -6.48 10.37 -19.21
N GLY A 174 -7.59 11.04 -19.54
CA GLY A 174 -8.18 12.08 -18.68
C GLY A 174 -8.71 11.57 -17.34
N LEU A 175 -9.22 10.34 -17.28
CA LEU A 175 -9.65 9.70 -16.03
C LEU A 175 -8.44 9.32 -15.16
N VAL A 176 -7.41 8.74 -15.77
CA VAL A 176 -6.15 8.39 -15.09
C VAL A 176 -5.48 9.65 -14.51
N GLU A 177 -5.38 10.72 -15.31
CA GLU A 177 -4.78 11.98 -14.85
C GLU A 177 -5.57 12.60 -13.69
N ALA A 178 -6.91 12.62 -13.77
CA ALA A 178 -7.75 13.13 -12.69
C ALA A 178 -7.58 12.33 -11.39
N ALA A 179 -7.54 11.00 -11.47
CA ALA A 179 -7.37 10.17 -10.29
C ALA A 179 -6.00 10.35 -9.61
N LEU A 180 -4.94 10.57 -10.40
CA LEU A 180 -3.61 10.89 -9.88
C LEU A 180 -3.58 12.29 -9.24
N GLU A 181 -4.30 13.28 -9.81
CA GLU A 181 -4.50 14.59 -9.16
C GLU A 181 -5.27 14.49 -7.83
N GLU A 182 -6.14 13.49 -7.70
CA GLU A 182 -6.93 13.19 -6.50
C GLU A 182 -6.20 12.25 -5.51
N GLY A 183 -4.94 11.94 -5.77
CA GLY A 183 -4.04 11.26 -4.85
C GLY A 183 -4.00 9.74 -4.97
N ALA A 184 -4.39 9.16 -6.10
CA ALA A 184 -4.23 7.73 -6.36
C ALA A 184 -2.74 7.31 -6.29
N PHE A 185 -2.48 6.13 -5.74
CA PHE A 185 -1.12 5.63 -5.51
C PHE A 185 -0.43 5.05 -6.76
N GLY A 186 -1.16 4.92 -7.87
CA GLY A 186 -0.70 4.30 -9.10
C GLY A 186 -1.85 3.91 -10.00
N VAL A 187 -1.53 3.29 -11.14
CA VAL A 187 -2.51 2.81 -12.11
C VAL A 187 -2.47 1.29 -12.12
N SER A 188 -3.46 0.63 -11.52
CA SER A 188 -3.49 -0.83 -11.49
C SER A 188 -4.09 -1.39 -12.78
N ALA A 189 -3.73 -2.61 -13.16
CA ALA A 189 -4.34 -3.32 -14.28
C ALA A 189 -4.52 -4.80 -13.97
N GLY A 190 -5.48 -5.43 -14.62
CA GLY A 190 -5.65 -6.87 -14.59
C GLY A 190 -5.96 -7.38 -15.98
N LEU A 191 -4.95 -7.48 -16.83
CA LEU A 191 -5.12 -7.86 -18.23
C LEU A 191 -5.46 -9.34 -18.39
N PHE A 192 -5.43 -10.14 -17.33
CA PHE A 192 -6.07 -11.45 -17.31
C PHE A 192 -7.60 -11.36 -17.48
N TYR A 193 -8.23 -10.31 -16.93
CA TYR A 193 -9.68 -10.17 -16.90
C TYR A 193 -10.24 -9.39 -18.09
N THR A 194 -11.35 -9.85 -18.62
CA THR A 194 -12.17 -9.06 -19.55
C THR A 194 -12.85 -7.90 -18.82
N PRO A 195 -13.11 -6.77 -19.50
CA PRO A 195 -12.82 -6.49 -20.91
C PRO A 195 -11.40 -6.00 -21.20
N ALA A 196 -10.58 -5.72 -20.19
CA ALA A 196 -9.24 -5.17 -20.40
C ALA A 196 -8.27 -6.17 -21.08
N ASN A 197 -8.53 -7.48 -20.96
CA ASN A 197 -7.79 -8.52 -21.68
C ASN A 197 -7.76 -8.30 -23.21
N TYR A 198 -8.74 -7.59 -23.78
CA TYR A 198 -8.79 -7.28 -25.21
C TYR A 198 -7.83 -6.17 -25.63
N ALA A 199 -7.41 -5.31 -24.70
CA ALA A 199 -6.48 -4.24 -24.97
C ALA A 199 -5.11 -4.83 -25.35
N ASP A 200 -4.57 -4.40 -26.50
CA ASP A 200 -3.20 -4.72 -26.85
C ASP A 200 -2.20 -3.92 -26.01
N THR A 201 -0.95 -4.35 -25.98
CA THR A 201 0.10 -3.73 -25.16
C THR A 201 0.29 -2.24 -25.47
N GLU A 202 0.16 -1.84 -26.73
CA GLU A 202 0.33 -0.44 -27.15
C GLU A 202 -0.85 0.42 -26.69
N GLU A 203 -2.08 -0.10 -26.72
CA GLU A 203 -3.25 0.59 -26.16
C GLU A 203 -3.11 0.80 -24.66
N VAL A 204 -2.57 -0.18 -23.93
CA VAL A 204 -2.29 -0.03 -22.50
C VAL A 204 -1.25 1.06 -22.27
N ILE A 205 -0.13 1.04 -23.01
CA ILE A 205 0.92 2.07 -22.94
C ILE A 205 0.35 3.45 -23.25
N ASP A 206 -0.38 3.60 -24.35
CA ASP A 206 -1.00 4.86 -24.78
C ASP A 206 -1.92 5.44 -23.70
N VAL A 207 -2.64 4.60 -22.95
CA VAL A 207 -3.52 5.09 -21.86
C VAL A 207 -2.72 5.50 -20.63
N VAL A 208 -1.73 4.70 -20.22
CA VAL A 208 -1.04 4.89 -18.93
C VAL A 208 0.16 5.83 -19.00
N GLU A 209 0.68 6.16 -20.19
CA GLU A 209 1.84 7.07 -20.36
C GLU A 209 1.61 8.48 -19.77
N VAL A 210 0.36 8.91 -19.60
CA VAL A 210 0.04 10.19 -18.94
C VAL A 210 0.47 10.23 -17.48
N ALA A 211 0.71 9.06 -16.88
CA ALA A 211 1.19 8.90 -15.53
C ALA A 211 2.73 9.07 -15.40
N ASP A 212 3.50 9.17 -16.49
CA ASP A 212 4.97 9.33 -16.46
C ASP A 212 5.42 10.49 -15.57
N LYS A 213 4.82 11.68 -15.76
CA LYS A 213 5.13 12.88 -14.96
C LYS A 213 4.86 12.70 -13.46
N TRP A 214 4.00 11.74 -13.09
CA TRP A 214 3.67 11.41 -11.71
C TRP A 214 4.66 10.43 -11.07
N ARG A 215 5.51 9.77 -11.89
CA ARG A 215 6.61 8.87 -11.47
C ARG A 215 6.12 7.80 -10.50
N THR A 216 4.98 7.21 -10.84
CA THR A 216 4.24 6.26 -10.02
C THR A 216 4.46 4.83 -10.52
N ASN A 217 3.78 3.86 -9.91
CA ASN A 217 3.84 2.45 -10.23
C ASN A 217 2.67 2.00 -11.13
N PHE A 218 2.87 0.85 -11.78
CA PHE A 218 1.90 0.11 -12.57
C PHE A 218 1.79 -1.34 -12.02
N PRO A 219 0.97 -1.56 -10.98
CA PRO A 219 0.68 -2.88 -10.44
C PRO A 219 -0.26 -3.64 -11.35
N HIS A 220 0.21 -4.78 -11.84
CA HIS A 220 -0.43 -5.50 -12.91
C HIS A 220 -0.60 -6.98 -12.59
N HIS A 221 -1.86 -7.41 -12.50
CA HIS A 221 -2.24 -8.80 -12.63
C HIS A 221 -2.07 -9.17 -14.10
N ILE A 222 -0.95 -9.84 -14.36
CA ILE A 222 -0.43 -10.08 -15.70
C ILE A 222 -1.39 -10.90 -16.55
N ARG A 223 -1.28 -10.75 -17.88
CA ARG A 223 -2.26 -11.28 -18.83
C ARG A 223 -2.46 -12.80 -18.76
N ASP A 224 -1.42 -13.53 -18.41
CA ASP A 224 -1.46 -14.97 -18.20
C ASP A 224 -0.47 -15.34 -17.08
N GLU A 225 -0.90 -16.19 -16.15
CA GLU A 225 -0.09 -16.69 -15.04
C GLU A 225 0.20 -18.21 -15.18
N MET A 226 -0.13 -18.77 -16.35
CA MET A 226 -0.06 -20.19 -16.69
C MET A 226 1.01 -20.42 -17.78
N ASP A 227 0.58 -20.75 -19.00
CA ASP A 227 1.44 -21.24 -20.09
C ASP A 227 2.26 -20.12 -20.74
N ASP A 228 1.79 -18.87 -20.65
CA ASP A 228 2.43 -17.67 -21.24
C ASP A 228 2.94 -16.72 -20.13
N VAL A 229 3.19 -17.23 -18.91
CA VAL A 229 3.60 -16.44 -17.73
C VAL A 229 4.89 -15.65 -17.93
N VAL A 230 5.82 -16.17 -18.73
CA VAL A 230 7.08 -15.49 -19.06
C VAL A 230 6.80 -14.28 -19.96
N GLU A 231 6.07 -14.50 -21.05
CA GLU A 231 5.67 -13.46 -21.99
C GLU A 231 4.82 -12.37 -21.33
N ALA A 232 3.90 -12.74 -20.44
CA ALA A 232 3.07 -11.78 -19.70
C ALA A 232 3.88 -10.98 -18.66
N THR A 233 4.92 -11.58 -18.08
CA THR A 233 5.89 -10.86 -17.23
C THR A 233 6.70 -9.87 -18.06
N GLU A 234 7.18 -10.28 -19.25
CA GLU A 234 7.89 -9.38 -20.18
C GLU A 234 7.00 -8.20 -20.60
N GLU A 235 5.74 -8.44 -20.93
CA GLU A 235 4.75 -7.41 -21.30
C GLU A 235 4.61 -6.34 -20.20
N THR A 236 4.50 -6.76 -18.94
CA THR A 236 4.36 -5.83 -17.81
C THR A 236 5.57 -4.91 -17.68
N ILE A 237 6.77 -5.47 -17.86
CA ILE A 237 8.01 -4.70 -17.81
C ILE A 237 8.11 -3.76 -19.01
N GLU A 238 7.73 -4.21 -20.20
CA GLU A 238 7.66 -3.38 -21.42
C GLU A 238 6.72 -2.18 -21.21
N ILE A 239 5.49 -2.41 -20.70
CA ILE A 239 4.54 -1.33 -20.40
C ILE A 239 5.15 -0.33 -19.43
N GLY A 240 5.74 -0.79 -18.32
CA GLY A 240 6.37 0.09 -17.34
C GLY A 240 7.51 0.91 -17.94
N GLU A 241 8.38 0.28 -18.75
CA GLU A 241 9.51 0.93 -19.41
C GLU A 241 9.08 2.00 -20.41
N GLU A 242 8.09 1.70 -21.25
CA GLU A 242 7.64 2.60 -22.31
C GLU A 242 6.76 3.73 -21.76
N ALA A 243 5.94 3.47 -20.74
CA ALA A 243 5.09 4.46 -20.10
C ALA A 243 5.78 5.29 -19.01
N GLY A 244 7.03 4.98 -18.65
CA GLY A 244 7.78 5.71 -17.61
C GLY A 244 7.33 5.40 -16.17
N LEU A 245 6.75 4.23 -15.95
CA LEU A 245 6.23 3.77 -14.65
C LEU A 245 7.10 2.67 -14.05
N VAL A 246 6.99 2.46 -12.74
CA VAL A 246 7.59 1.29 -12.08
C VAL A 246 6.68 0.07 -12.33
N PRO A 247 7.08 -0.93 -13.14
CA PRO A 247 6.29 -2.15 -13.30
C PRO A 247 6.30 -2.95 -12.00
N VAL A 248 5.10 -3.34 -11.55
CA VAL A 248 4.93 -4.20 -10.37
C VAL A 248 4.12 -5.42 -10.79
N ILE A 249 4.75 -6.58 -10.81
CA ILE A 249 4.07 -7.86 -11.08
C ILE A 249 3.33 -8.23 -9.80
N THR A 250 2.01 -8.07 -9.78
CA THR A 250 1.25 -8.33 -8.58
C THR A 250 1.11 -9.83 -8.35
N HIS A 251 0.96 -10.22 -7.08
CA HIS A 251 0.75 -11.58 -6.59
C HIS A 251 1.50 -12.65 -7.40
N MET A 252 2.78 -12.40 -7.65
CA MET A 252 3.59 -13.10 -8.62
C MET A 252 3.58 -14.60 -8.32
N LYS A 253 3.30 -15.40 -9.35
CA LYS A 253 3.15 -16.85 -9.23
C LYS A 253 3.40 -17.55 -10.57
N VAL A 254 3.50 -18.86 -10.50
CA VAL A 254 3.52 -19.75 -11.66
C VAL A 254 2.46 -20.82 -11.43
N MET A 255 1.42 -20.83 -12.26
CA MET A 255 0.29 -21.77 -12.14
C MET A 255 0.42 -22.93 -13.13
N GLY A 256 -0.02 -24.11 -12.70
CA GLY A 256 -0.03 -25.33 -13.50
C GLY A 256 1.26 -26.13 -13.44
N ALA A 257 1.13 -27.44 -13.23
CA ALA A 257 2.26 -28.34 -13.02
C ALA A 257 3.23 -28.45 -14.21
N ASP A 258 2.77 -28.11 -15.42
CA ASP A 258 3.62 -28.08 -16.62
C ASP A 258 4.52 -26.81 -16.67
N ASN A 259 4.20 -25.78 -15.88
CA ASN A 259 4.89 -24.50 -15.85
C ASN A 259 5.84 -24.34 -14.65
N TRP A 260 5.72 -25.19 -13.61
CA TRP A 260 6.56 -25.12 -12.41
C TRP A 260 8.06 -25.06 -12.72
N GLY A 261 8.75 -24.15 -12.04
CA GLY A 261 10.15 -23.77 -12.30
C GLY A 261 10.30 -22.55 -13.22
N ALA A 262 9.24 -22.08 -13.87
CA ALA A 262 9.28 -20.86 -14.68
C ALA A 262 9.62 -19.60 -13.87
N SER A 263 9.51 -19.65 -12.53
CA SER A 263 9.92 -18.53 -11.68
C SER A 263 11.42 -18.21 -11.78
N GLU A 264 12.26 -19.16 -12.21
CA GLU A 264 13.67 -18.87 -12.53
C GLU A 264 13.79 -17.82 -13.65
N GLU A 265 12.93 -17.90 -14.66
CA GLU A 265 12.93 -16.98 -15.79
C GLU A 265 12.19 -15.68 -15.46
N THR A 266 11.02 -15.74 -14.84
CA THR A 266 10.24 -14.53 -14.52
C THR A 266 10.91 -13.64 -13.47
N VAL A 267 11.52 -14.22 -12.43
CA VAL A 267 12.36 -13.44 -11.49
C VAL A 267 13.61 -12.90 -12.19
N GLY A 268 14.20 -13.68 -13.11
CA GLY A 268 15.32 -13.22 -13.93
C GLY A 268 14.99 -11.99 -14.79
N LEU A 269 13.76 -11.88 -15.29
CA LEU A 269 13.30 -10.70 -16.04
C LEU A 269 13.24 -9.43 -15.19
N ILE A 270 12.82 -9.54 -13.93
CA ILE A 270 12.83 -8.44 -12.95
C ILE A 270 14.27 -7.99 -12.69
N GLU A 271 15.17 -8.94 -12.43
CA GLU A 271 16.60 -8.66 -12.23
C GLU A 271 17.24 -7.99 -13.45
N ASP A 272 16.97 -8.51 -14.65
CA ASP A 272 17.45 -7.95 -15.91
C ASP A 272 16.91 -6.53 -16.16
N ALA A 273 15.70 -6.21 -15.69
CA ALA A 273 15.10 -4.86 -15.78
C ALA A 273 15.84 -3.87 -14.90
N ILE A 274 16.11 -4.28 -13.66
CA ILE A 274 16.88 -3.49 -12.70
C ILE A 274 18.30 -3.23 -13.23
N ASP A 275 18.97 -4.26 -13.76
CA ASP A 275 20.33 -4.16 -14.29
C ASP A 275 20.45 -3.19 -15.49
N ARG A 276 19.38 -3.02 -16.28
CA ARG A 276 19.34 -2.07 -17.40
C ARG A 276 18.81 -0.68 -17.04
N GLY A 277 18.40 -0.46 -15.78
CA GLY A 277 18.05 0.84 -15.23
C GLY A 277 16.56 1.07 -14.95
N THR A 278 15.72 0.06 -15.15
CA THR A 278 14.28 0.11 -14.84
C THR A 278 14.06 -0.56 -13.49
N TYR A 279 13.62 0.20 -12.49
CA TYR A 279 13.23 -0.43 -11.23
C TYR A 279 11.94 -1.24 -11.44
N ALA A 280 12.02 -2.55 -11.27
CA ALA A 280 10.89 -3.47 -11.34
C ALA A 280 10.70 -4.16 -9.98
N ALA A 281 9.46 -4.39 -9.60
CA ALA A 281 9.09 -5.00 -8.34
C ALA A 281 8.00 -6.06 -8.52
N ALA A 282 7.71 -6.77 -7.45
CA ALA A 282 6.59 -7.69 -7.38
C ALA A 282 5.98 -7.68 -5.97
N ASP A 283 4.82 -8.31 -5.81
CA ASP A 283 4.31 -8.73 -4.52
C ASP A 283 3.91 -10.21 -4.54
N VAL A 284 3.84 -10.85 -3.38
CA VAL A 284 3.46 -12.26 -3.24
C VAL A 284 2.72 -12.50 -1.92
N TYR A 285 1.76 -13.42 -1.91
CA TYR A 285 1.14 -13.96 -0.71
C TYR A 285 1.68 -15.35 -0.37
N PRO A 286 1.71 -15.75 0.92
CA PRO A 286 2.36 -16.99 1.37
C PRO A 286 1.50 -18.25 1.23
N TYR A 287 0.92 -18.48 0.05
CA TYR A 287 0.05 -19.63 -0.22
C TYR A 287 0.21 -20.15 -1.65
N LEU A 288 0.14 -21.47 -1.80
CA LEU A 288 0.14 -22.16 -3.11
C LEU A 288 -1.27 -22.31 -3.71
N ALA A 289 -2.19 -21.43 -3.31
CA ALA A 289 -3.54 -21.37 -3.81
C ALA A 289 -3.97 -19.92 -4.04
N SER A 290 -4.69 -19.69 -5.14
CA SER A 290 -5.22 -18.37 -5.50
C SER A 290 -6.72 -18.32 -5.23
N GLN A 291 -7.29 -17.12 -5.21
CA GLN A 291 -8.74 -16.93 -5.15
C GLN A 291 -9.18 -15.89 -6.18
N THR A 292 -10.21 -16.23 -6.97
CA THR A 292 -10.91 -15.28 -7.86
C THR A 292 -12.31 -15.83 -8.18
N GLY A 293 -12.99 -15.31 -9.20
CA GLY A 293 -14.27 -15.83 -9.69
C GLY A 293 -14.13 -17.04 -10.61
N LEU A 294 -15.14 -17.90 -10.64
CA LEU A 294 -15.20 -19.08 -11.52
C LEU A 294 -15.08 -18.74 -13.02
N THR A 295 -15.46 -17.53 -13.42
CA THR A 295 -15.26 -17.01 -14.78
C THR A 295 -13.81 -17.05 -15.24
N ALA A 296 -12.83 -17.10 -14.33
CA ALA A 296 -11.42 -17.25 -14.66
C ALA A 296 -11.06 -18.60 -15.34
N LEU A 297 -12.00 -19.55 -15.45
CA LEU A 297 -11.85 -20.75 -16.30
C LEU A 297 -12.43 -20.57 -17.71
N VAL A 298 -13.09 -19.45 -17.99
CA VAL A 298 -13.78 -19.20 -19.26
C VAL A 298 -12.83 -18.48 -20.22
N PRO A 299 -12.68 -18.95 -21.47
CA PRO A 299 -11.87 -18.24 -22.46
C PRO A 299 -12.42 -16.83 -22.77
N ALA A 300 -11.54 -15.84 -22.88
CA ALA A 300 -11.91 -14.43 -23.04
C ALA A 300 -12.86 -14.14 -24.23
N TRP A 301 -12.76 -14.88 -25.34
CA TRP A 301 -13.65 -14.69 -26.50
C TRP A 301 -15.11 -15.08 -26.21
N VAL A 302 -15.33 -15.93 -25.20
CA VAL A 302 -16.67 -16.33 -24.77
C VAL A 302 -17.31 -15.20 -23.97
N GLU A 303 -16.50 -14.43 -23.23
CA GLU A 303 -16.93 -13.28 -22.43
C GLU A 303 -17.11 -11.99 -23.25
N ASP A 304 -16.77 -11.97 -24.55
CA ASP A 304 -16.93 -10.79 -25.42
C ASP A 304 -18.36 -10.25 -25.40
N GLY A 305 -18.54 -9.00 -25.00
CA GLY A 305 -19.84 -8.37 -24.79
C GLY A 305 -20.48 -8.65 -23.43
N GLY A 306 -19.68 -9.12 -22.47
CA GLY A 306 -20.04 -9.27 -21.06
C GLY A 306 -20.74 -10.57 -20.71
N PHE A 307 -21.10 -10.69 -19.42
CA PHE A 307 -21.64 -11.92 -18.82
C PHE A 307 -22.93 -12.42 -19.51
N ASP A 308 -23.83 -11.52 -19.90
CA ASP A 308 -25.07 -11.91 -20.61
C ASP A 308 -24.76 -12.52 -21.99
N ALA A 309 -23.77 -11.98 -22.71
CA ALA A 309 -23.35 -12.51 -24.01
C ALA A 309 -22.65 -13.87 -23.85
N MET A 310 -21.86 -14.05 -22.79
CA MET A 310 -21.28 -15.34 -22.39
C MET A 310 -22.37 -16.41 -22.21
N LEU A 311 -23.43 -16.10 -21.46
CA LEU A 311 -24.56 -17.03 -21.27
C LEU A 311 -25.30 -17.34 -22.58
N ASP A 312 -25.46 -16.35 -23.47
CA ASP A 312 -26.03 -16.57 -24.81
C ASP A 312 -25.17 -17.53 -25.65
N ARG A 313 -23.83 -17.46 -25.53
CA ARG A 313 -22.90 -18.40 -26.19
C ARG A 313 -22.98 -19.81 -25.59
N PHE A 314 -23.08 -19.94 -24.26
CA PHE A 314 -23.30 -21.25 -23.60
C PHE A 314 -24.60 -21.93 -24.08
N ALA A 315 -25.63 -21.14 -24.37
CA ALA A 315 -26.91 -21.64 -24.87
C ALA A 315 -26.89 -22.09 -26.35
N ASP A 316 -25.84 -21.74 -27.12
CA ASP A 316 -25.69 -22.14 -28.51
C ASP A 316 -25.19 -23.60 -28.60
N PRO A 317 -26.01 -24.55 -29.11
CA PRO A 317 -25.61 -25.95 -29.22
C PRO A 317 -24.47 -26.22 -30.21
N GLU A 318 -24.13 -25.27 -31.08
CA GLU A 318 -22.97 -25.37 -31.98
C GLU A 318 -21.67 -24.94 -31.27
N LEU A 319 -21.73 -24.02 -30.30
CA LEU A 319 -20.55 -23.51 -29.58
C LEU A 319 -20.28 -24.28 -28.29
N ARG A 320 -21.32 -24.72 -27.58
CA ARG A 320 -21.19 -25.32 -26.24
C ARG A 320 -20.12 -26.43 -26.14
N PRO A 321 -20.00 -27.39 -27.07
CA PRO A 321 -18.96 -28.42 -26.97
C PRO A 321 -17.53 -27.87 -27.11
N GLN A 322 -17.34 -26.80 -27.90
CA GLN A 322 -16.04 -26.14 -28.01
C GLN A 322 -15.72 -25.41 -26.70
N ILE A 323 -16.69 -24.70 -26.14
CA ILE A 323 -16.54 -23.99 -24.88
C ILE A 323 -16.25 -24.96 -23.72
N GLU A 324 -16.96 -26.10 -23.67
CA GLU A 324 -16.71 -27.18 -22.72
C GLU A 324 -15.25 -27.66 -22.77
N ASP A 325 -14.76 -27.99 -23.97
CA ASP A 325 -13.39 -28.45 -24.18
C ASP A 325 -12.36 -27.37 -23.79
N GLU A 326 -12.59 -26.10 -24.16
CA GLU A 326 -11.66 -25.00 -23.87
C GLU A 326 -11.64 -24.61 -22.38
N ILE A 327 -12.77 -24.71 -21.66
CA ILE A 327 -12.80 -24.53 -20.19
C ILE A 327 -11.94 -25.61 -19.51
N GLU A 328 -12.00 -26.86 -19.99
CA GLU A 328 -11.15 -27.92 -19.45
C GLU A 328 -9.67 -27.67 -19.74
N ASP A 329 -9.33 -27.20 -20.95
CA ASP A 329 -7.96 -26.86 -21.30
C ASP A 329 -7.42 -25.76 -20.35
N VAL A 330 -8.16 -24.66 -20.14
CA VAL A 330 -7.79 -23.58 -19.21
C VAL A 330 -7.69 -24.09 -17.76
N MET A 331 -8.61 -24.94 -17.33
CA MET A 331 -8.53 -25.53 -15.99
C MET A 331 -7.24 -26.33 -15.82
N THR A 332 -6.87 -27.16 -16.81
CA THR A 332 -5.67 -28.01 -16.71
C THR A 332 -4.35 -27.27 -16.89
N SER A 333 -4.34 -26.09 -17.51
CA SER A 333 -3.16 -25.20 -17.51
C SER A 333 -2.98 -24.46 -16.18
N ARG A 334 -4.06 -24.33 -15.39
CA ARG A 334 -4.04 -23.63 -14.10
C ARG A 334 -3.81 -24.56 -12.90
N VAL A 335 -4.49 -25.71 -12.88
CA VAL A 335 -4.46 -26.68 -11.77
C VAL A 335 -4.36 -28.12 -12.31
N GLU A 336 -3.91 -29.07 -11.50
CA GLU A 336 -3.76 -30.46 -11.97
C GLU A 336 -5.11 -31.12 -12.29
N THR A 337 -6.12 -30.89 -11.46
CA THR A 337 -7.44 -31.53 -11.59
C THR A 337 -8.59 -30.65 -11.10
N ALA A 338 -9.83 -31.07 -11.41
CA ALA A 338 -11.03 -30.43 -10.85
C ALA A 338 -11.20 -30.61 -9.33
N GLU A 339 -10.41 -31.49 -8.68
CA GLU A 339 -10.37 -31.59 -7.21
C GLU A 339 -9.65 -30.38 -6.59
N ASP A 340 -8.83 -29.69 -7.37
CA ASP A 340 -8.03 -28.53 -6.97
C ASP A 340 -8.77 -27.19 -7.18
N VAL A 341 -10.05 -27.25 -7.59
CA VAL A 341 -10.95 -26.11 -7.76
C VAL A 341 -12.02 -26.19 -6.68
N TYR A 342 -11.92 -25.34 -5.66
CA TYR A 342 -12.72 -25.39 -4.44
C TYR A 342 -13.65 -24.19 -4.30
N PHE A 343 -14.91 -24.43 -3.93
CA PHE A 343 -15.92 -23.40 -3.69
C PHE A 343 -16.14 -23.22 -2.18
N PRO A 344 -15.48 -22.25 -1.51
CA PRO A 344 -15.55 -22.11 -0.06
C PRO A 344 -16.97 -21.80 0.48
N GLY A 345 -17.84 -21.21 -0.34
CA GLY A 345 -19.25 -20.97 0.03
C GLY A 345 -20.11 -22.23 0.06
N GLU A 346 -19.74 -23.25 -0.73
CA GLU A 346 -20.50 -24.49 -0.88
C GLU A 346 -19.85 -25.67 -0.14
N ASP A 347 -18.59 -25.53 0.30
CA ASP A 347 -17.79 -26.60 0.92
C ASP A 347 -17.70 -27.85 0.01
N GLU A 348 -17.48 -27.61 -1.29
CA GLU A 348 -17.36 -28.65 -2.31
C GLU A 348 -16.36 -28.26 -3.42
N THR A 349 -15.85 -29.27 -4.15
CA THR A 349 -14.97 -29.06 -5.29
C THR A 349 -15.74 -29.07 -6.62
N LEU A 350 -15.14 -28.56 -7.69
CA LEU A 350 -15.68 -28.72 -9.05
C LEU A 350 -15.81 -30.20 -9.45
N ALA A 351 -14.91 -31.06 -8.98
CA ALA A 351 -15.03 -32.51 -9.18
C ALA A 351 -16.30 -33.08 -8.53
N ASP A 352 -16.63 -32.67 -7.30
CA ASP A 352 -17.85 -33.08 -6.61
C ASP A 352 -19.11 -32.63 -7.37
N ALA A 353 -19.12 -31.37 -7.82
CA ALA A 353 -20.21 -30.81 -8.62
C ALA A 353 -20.40 -31.56 -9.96
N ALA A 354 -19.30 -31.88 -10.65
CA ALA A 354 -19.33 -32.65 -11.89
C ALA A 354 -19.82 -34.09 -11.68
N GLU A 355 -19.38 -34.77 -10.61
CA GLU A 355 -19.84 -36.12 -10.26
C GLU A 355 -21.34 -36.13 -9.90
N ALA A 356 -21.81 -35.14 -9.15
CA ALA A 356 -23.21 -35.04 -8.74
C ALA A 356 -24.18 -34.98 -9.92
N GLU A 357 -23.74 -34.37 -11.03
CA GLU A 357 -24.53 -34.20 -12.25
C GLU A 357 -24.23 -35.21 -13.37
N ASP A 358 -23.23 -36.10 -13.20
CA ASP A 358 -22.75 -37.06 -14.22
C ASP A 358 -22.35 -36.35 -15.53
N VAL A 359 -21.57 -35.26 -15.39
CA VAL A 359 -21.04 -34.44 -16.48
C VAL A 359 -19.53 -34.24 -16.35
N SER A 360 -18.94 -33.59 -17.35
CA SER A 360 -17.54 -33.18 -17.35
C SER A 360 -17.32 -31.93 -16.49
N PRO A 361 -16.10 -31.67 -15.98
CA PRO A 361 -15.79 -30.41 -15.28
C PRO A 361 -16.12 -29.17 -16.10
N GLY A 362 -15.84 -29.16 -17.41
CA GLY A 362 -16.18 -28.02 -18.28
C GLY A 362 -17.69 -27.75 -18.36
N GLU A 363 -18.50 -28.80 -18.48
CA GLU A 363 -19.96 -28.67 -18.48
C GLU A 363 -20.51 -28.28 -17.10
N ALA A 364 -19.91 -28.77 -16.01
CA ALA A 364 -20.27 -28.37 -14.65
C ALA A 364 -20.00 -26.87 -14.42
N THR A 365 -18.84 -26.37 -14.84
CA THR A 365 -18.50 -24.94 -14.80
C THR A 365 -19.56 -24.08 -15.50
N MET A 366 -19.92 -24.42 -16.74
CA MET A 366 -20.96 -23.69 -17.47
C MET A 366 -22.31 -23.69 -16.73
N ARG A 367 -22.72 -24.82 -16.16
CA ARG A 367 -23.99 -24.92 -15.42
C ARG A 367 -23.99 -24.09 -14.13
N ILE A 368 -22.87 -24.10 -13.40
CA ILE A 368 -22.73 -23.26 -12.20
C ILE A 368 -22.85 -21.79 -12.58
N LEU A 369 -22.16 -21.35 -13.64
CA LEU A 369 -22.24 -19.98 -14.14
C LEU A 369 -23.67 -19.61 -14.60
N GLU A 370 -24.38 -20.52 -15.26
CA GLU A 370 -25.78 -20.34 -15.69
C GLU A 370 -26.76 -20.19 -14.50
N ASP A 371 -26.59 -20.99 -13.45
CA ASP A 371 -27.54 -21.10 -12.35
C ASP A 371 -27.23 -20.17 -11.16
N GLN A 372 -25.95 -19.92 -10.89
CA GLN A 372 -25.46 -19.27 -9.67
C GLN A 372 -24.58 -18.03 -9.95
N GLY A 373 -24.11 -17.86 -11.18
CA GLY A 373 -23.14 -16.81 -11.52
C GLY A 373 -21.70 -17.23 -11.22
N SER A 374 -20.79 -16.26 -11.23
CA SER A 374 -19.38 -16.49 -10.90
C SER A 374 -19.22 -16.64 -9.39
N LEU A 375 -19.04 -17.88 -8.93
CA LEU A 375 -18.77 -18.17 -7.52
C LEU A 375 -17.34 -17.77 -7.16
N THR A 376 -17.14 -17.31 -5.92
CA THR A 376 -15.80 -17.24 -5.32
C THR A 376 -15.18 -18.63 -5.34
N THR A 377 -13.99 -18.74 -5.91
CA THR A 377 -13.34 -20.01 -6.21
C THR A 377 -11.88 -19.94 -5.80
N ILE A 378 -11.41 -20.98 -5.10
CA ILE A 378 -10.02 -21.19 -4.72
C ILE A 378 -9.40 -22.20 -5.68
N TYR A 379 -8.22 -21.89 -6.21
CA TYR A 379 -7.49 -22.73 -7.14
C TYR A 379 -6.16 -23.13 -6.52
N HIS A 380 -5.96 -24.43 -6.23
CA HIS A 380 -4.70 -24.96 -5.71
C HIS A 380 -3.74 -25.23 -6.88
N PHE A 381 -2.77 -24.34 -7.07
CA PHE A 381 -1.96 -24.28 -8.31
C PHE A 381 -0.48 -24.60 -8.09
N GLY A 382 0.04 -24.36 -6.88
CA GLY A 382 1.43 -23.92 -6.71
C GLY A 382 2.47 -25.01 -6.43
N ASP A 383 3.71 -24.60 -6.63
CA ASP A 383 4.93 -25.31 -6.26
C ASP A 383 5.73 -24.48 -5.24
N GLU A 384 6.25 -25.16 -4.21
CA GLU A 384 6.97 -24.51 -3.11
C GLU A 384 8.26 -23.84 -3.58
N GLU A 385 8.99 -24.45 -4.53
CA GLU A 385 10.27 -23.92 -4.99
C GLU A 385 10.09 -22.63 -5.79
N ASP A 386 8.98 -22.50 -6.52
CA ASP A 386 8.62 -21.25 -7.18
C ASP A 386 8.24 -20.16 -6.17
N TYR A 387 7.44 -20.48 -5.17
CA TYR A 387 7.07 -19.55 -4.10
C TYR A 387 8.31 -19.03 -3.34
N GLU A 388 9.17 -19.94 -2.87
CA GLU A 388 10.39 -19.60 -2.14
C GLU A 388 11.28 -18.64 -2.96
N ARG A 389 11.44 -18.91 -4.27
CA ARG A 389 12.27 -18.10 -5.16
C ARG A 389 11.71 -16.69 -5.35
N ILE A 390 10.41 -16.58 -5.54
CA ILE A 390 9.71 -15.30 -5.67
C ILE A 390 9.83 -14.51 -4.35
N LEU A 391 9.52 -15.15 -3.22
CA LEU A 391 9.60 -14.52 -1.90
C LEU A 391 11.01 -14.00 -1.58
N GLN A 392 12.06 -14.74 -1.97
CA GLN A 392 13.46 -14.36 -1.72
C GLN A 392 13.97 -13.23 -2.62
N ASN A 393 13.28 -12.90 -3.72
CA ASN A 393 13.71 -11.80 -4.58
C ASN A 393 13.70 -10.46 -3.80
N PRO A 394 14.77 -9.65 -3.84
CA PRO A 394 14.87 -8.43 -3.01
C PRO A 394 13.82 -7.35 -3.27
N THR A 395 13.18 -7.34 -4.45
CA THR A 395 12.15 -6.37 -4.83
C THR A 395 10.74 -6.94 -4.83
N THR A 396 10.56 -8.12 -4.21
CA THR A 396 9.25 -8.72 -3.98
C THR A 396 8.76 -8.41 -2.56
N ALA A 397 7.66 -7.66 -2.46
CA ALA A 397 6.96 -7.38 -1.20
C ALA A 397 6.05 -8.54 -0.80
N VAL A 398 5.68 -8.59 0.48
CA VAL A 398 4.62 -9.47 0.97
C VAL A 398 3.31 -8.68 0.99
N ALA A 399 2.31 -9.17 0.29
CA ALA A 399 0.96 -8.60 0.25
C ALA A 399 -0.07 -9.73 0.36
N SER A 400 -1.28 -9.46 0.84
CA SER A 400 -2.22 -10.54 1.13
C SER A 400 -3.05 -10.98 -0.08
N ASP A 401 -3.23 -10.14 -1.10
CA ASP A 401 -4.26 -10.30 -2.15
C ASP A 401 -5.66 -10.52 -1.52
N GLY A 402 -5.84 -9.99 -0.32
CA GLY A 402 -6.92 -10.30 0.57
C GLY A 402 -7.61 -9.03 1.00
N GLY A 403 -7.05 -8.39 2.01
CA GLY A 403 -7.61 -7.23 2.68
C GLY A 403 -8.59 -7.57 3.81
N ALA A 404 -9.03 -6.54 4.51
CA ALA A 404 -9.99 -6.65 5.61
C ALA A 404 -11.27 -7.40 5.19
N THR A 405 -11.77 -8.30 6.04
CA THR A 405 -12.97 -9.08 5.74
C THR A 405 -13.73 -9.49 7.00
N TYR A 406 -15.04 -9.74 6.84
CA TYR A 406 -15.84 -10.47 7.83
C TYR A 406 -16.21 -11.88 7.38
N SER A 407 -15.90 -12.26 6.14
CA SER A 407 -16.32 -13.53 5.54
C SER A 407 -15.68 -14.73 6.25
N ASP A 408 -16.46 -15.78 6.45
CA ASP A 408 -16.03 -17.09 6.94
C ASP A 408 -15.96 -18.16 5.83
N SER A 409 -16.21 -17.76 4.58
CA SER A 409 -16.13 -18.61 3.39
C SER A 409 -15.24 -17.92 2.35
N ILE A 410 -13.96 -17.76 2.67
CA ILE A 410 -12.98 -17.01 1.88
C ILE A 410 -11.60 -17.67 2.03
N HIS A 411 -10.64 -17.28 1.20
CA HIS A 411 -9.27 -17.78 1.28
C HIS A 411 -8.58 -17.38 2.61
N PRO A 412 -7.83 -18.29 3.27
CA PRO A 412 -7.19 -18.04 4.56
C PRO A 412 -6.18 -16.87 4.56
N ARG A 413 -5.62 -16.52 3.40
CA ARG A 413 -4.77 -15.33 3.19
C ARG A 413 -5.33 -14.02 3.76
N ARG A 414 -6.65 -13.88 3.88
CA ARG A 414 -7.28 -12.69 4.48
C ARG A 414 -7.12 -12.58 6.00
N TYR A 415 -6.65 -13.64 6.66
CA TYR A 415 -6.54 -13.74 8.12
C TYR A 415 -5.13 -14.10 8.62
N GLY A 416 -4.20 -14.48 7.73
CA GLY A 416 -2.91 -15.03 8.14
C GLY A 416 -1.69 -14.68 7.32
N SER A 417 -1.75 -13.83 6.29
CA SER A 417 -0.60 -13.64 5.38
C SER A 417 0.68 -13.18 6.08
N GLN A 418 0.68 -12.04 6.77
CA GLN A 418 1.89 -11.53 7.43
C GLN A 418 2.36 -12.45 8.58
N PRO A 419 1.49 -12.93 9.48
CA PRO A 419 1.88 -13.87 10.54
C PRO A 419 2.40 -15.21 10.02
N ARG A 420 1.90 -15.70 8.87
CA ARG A 420 2.41 -16.91 8.21
C ARG A 420 3.86 -16.73 7.78
N VAL A 421 4.20 -15.61 7.16
CA VAL A 421 5.60 -15.32 6.79
C VAL A 421 6.51 -15.23 8.03
N LEU A 422 6.06 -14.53 9.08
CA LEU A 422 6.85 -14.38 10.31
C LEU A 422 7.00 -15.71 11.07
N GLY A 423 5.97 -16.54 11.08
CA GLY A 423 5.96 -17.82 11.77
C GLY A 423 6.63 -18.94 11.00
N GLU A 424 6.22 -19.16 9.75
CA GLU A 424 6.67 -20.24 8.88
C GLU A 424 8.00 -19.87 8.22
N ASP A 425 7.99 -18.89 7.30
CA ASP A 425 9.15 -18.57 6.46
C ASP A 425 10.35 -18.04 7.26
N VAL A 426 10.12 -17.28 8.34
CA VAL A 426 11.20 -16.74 9.18
C VAL A 426 11.60 -17.71 10.29
N ARG A 427 10.67 -18.05 11.20
CA ARG A 427 11.02 -18.78 12.43
C ARG A 427 11.21 -20.28 12.19
N GLU A 428 10.34 -20.91 11.41
CA GLU A 428 10.34 -22.37 11.25
C GLU A 428 11.30 -22.84 10.15
N GLU A 429 11.28 -22.16 9.00
CA GLU A 429 12.05 -22.54 7.82
C GLU A 429 13.37 -21.79 7.70
N GLY A 430 13.41 -20.54 8.15
CA GLY A 430 14.59 -19.67 8.03
C GLY A 430 14.90 -19.29 6.59
N LEU A 431 13.86 -19.18 5.77
CA LEU A 431 13.88 -18.75 4.38
C LEU A 431 14.25 -17.27 4.25
N LEU A 432 13.78 -16.44 5.20
CA LEU A 432 14.11 -15.03 5.36
C LEU A 432 14.66 -14.76 6.76
N SER A 433 15.49 -13.72 6.92
CA SER A 433 15.70 -13.11 8.23
C SER A 433 14.47 -12.31 8.68
N LEU A 434 14.37 -12.05 9.98
CA LEU A 434 13.30 -11.23 10.55
C LEU A 434 13.32 -9.81 9.96
N GLU A 435 14.51 -9.22 9.84
CA GLU A 435 14.70 -7.90 9.28
C GLU A 435 14.28 -7.82 7.80
N GLU A 436 14.59 -8.85 7.00
CA GLU A 436 14.15 -8.94 5.60
C GLU A 436 12.61 -9.09 5.49
N ALA A 437 12.00 -9.94 6.33
CA ALA A 437 10.55 -10.13 6.32
C ALA A 437 9.80 -8.85 6.72
N VAL A 438 10.25 -8.15 7.77
CA VAL A 438 9.67 -6.86 8.16
C VAL A 438 9.86 -5.83 7.05
N GLN A 439 11.04 -5.72 6.45
CA GLN A 439 11.27 -4.81 5.30
C GLN A 439 10.28 -5.09 4.16
N LYS A 440 10.05 -6.37 3.81
CA LYS A 440 9.12 -6.80 2.76
C LYS A 440 7.64 -6.50 3.04
N MET A 441 7.29 -6.19 4.29
CA MET A 441 5.94 -5.81 4.71
C MET A 441 5.81 -4.32 5.06
N THR A 442 6.89 -3.54 5.01
CA THR A 442 6.92 -2.14 5.51
C THR A 442 7.65 -1.20 4.55
N GLY A 443 8.96 -1.04 4.70
CA GLY A 443 9.75 -0.08 3.93
C GLY A 443 9.73 -0.38 2.42
N LEU A 444 9.81 -1.65 2.03
CA LEU A 444 9.73 -2.04 0.62
C LEU A 444 8.38 -1.65 -0.01
N PRO A 445 7.21 -2.08 0.51
CA PRO A 445 5.93 -1.66 -0.03
C PRO A 445 5.76 -0.14 -0.05
N ALA A 446 6.18 0.58 1.01
CA ALA A 446 6.15 2.04 1.04
C ALA A 446 6.91 2.68 -0.14
N THR A 447 8.11 2.19 -0.46
CA THR A 447 8.90 2.72 -1.59
C THR A 447 8.37 2.33 -2.97
N ILE A 448 7.78 1.13 -3.10
CA ILE A 448 7.12 0.69 -4.34
C ILE A 448 5.97 1.66 -4.67
N ILE A 449 5.11 1.98 -3.69
CA ILE A 449 3.96 2.86 -3.91
C ILE A 449 4.28 4.36 -3.80
N GLY A 450 5.52 4.69 -3.43
CA GLY A 450 6.01 6.07 -3.35
C GLY A 450 5.82 6.76 -2.01
N MET A 451 5.20 6.13 -1.01
CA MET A 451 4.99 6.65 0.34
C MET A 451 6.30 7.08 1.01
N THR A 452 6.30 8.21 1.73
CA THR A 452 7.53 8.83 2.29
C THR A 452 7.47 9.07 3.79
N ASP A 453 6.28 8.98 4.38
CA ASP A 453 5.92 9.30 5.77
C ASP A 453 5.66 8.05 6.64
N ARG A 454 5.63 6.86 6.03
CA ARG A 454 5.37 5.57 6.69
C ARG A 454 6.30 4.47 6.18
N GLY A 455 6.19 3.30 6.78
CA GLY A 455 6.97 2.11 6.45
C GLY A 455 8.32 2.01 7.16
N PHE A 456 8.64 2.97 8.04
CA PHE A 456 9.88 2.99 8.81
C PHE A 456 9.64 3.43 10.26
N ILE A 457 10.42 2.89 11.20
CA ILE A 457 10.51 3.43 12.57
C ILE A 457 11.63 4.46 12.58
N ALA A 458 11.26 5.73 12.44
CA ALA A 458 12.19 6.86 12.50
C ALA A 458 11.50 8.11 13.04
N GLU A 459 12.27 9.02 13.63
CA GLU A 459 11.74 10.29 14.13
C GLU A 459 11.09 11.11 13.00
N GLY A 460 9.90 11.62 13.26
CA GLY A 460 9.05 12.33 12.32
C GLY A 460 8.23 11.48 11.36
N MET A 461 8.36 10.14 11.39
CA MET A 461 7.43 9.25 10.68
C MET A 461 6.09 9.17 11.41
N ALA A 462 5.01 8.88 10.68
CA ALA A 462 3.74 8.55 11.31
C ALA A 462 3.91 7.31 12.21
N ALA A 463 3.24 7.31 13.36
CA ALA A 463 3.32 6.27 14.37
C ALA A 463 2.37 5.10 14.06
N ASP A 464 2.53 4.53 12.87
CA ASP A 464 2.01 3.22 12.52
C ASP A 464 3.01 2.15 12.98
N ILE A 465 2.66 1.39 14.00
CA ILE A 465 3.59 0.48 14.68
C ILE A 465 2.90 -0.85 14.96
N THR A 466 3.58 -1.94 14.65
CA THR A 466 3.18 -3.29 15.04
C THR A 466 4.18 -3.87 16.03
N VAL A 467 3.67 -4.32 17.17
CA VAL A 467 4.42 -5.03 18.21
C VAL A 467 4.00 -6.48 18.24
N PHE A 468 4.96 -7.39 18.10
CA PHE A 468 4.67 -8.83 18.06
C PHE A 468 5.73 -9.67 18.77
N ASP A 469 5.30 -10.82 19.30
CA ASP A 469 6.17 -11.82 19.90
C ASP A 469 6.76 -12.72 18.78
N PRO A 470 8.08 -12.65 18.53
CA PRO A 470 8.71 -13.43 17.46
C PRO A 470 8.68 -14.94 17.73
N ASP A 471 8.55 -15.36 18.99
CA ASP A 471 8.50 -16.78 19.37
C ASP A 471 7.11 -17.41 19.14
N THR A 472 6.05 -16.60 19.05
CA THR A 472 4.65 -17.11 18.98
C THR A 472 3.85 -16.65 17.77
N VAL A 473 4.28 -15.60 17.05
CA VAL A 473 3.56 -15.08 15.87
C VAL A 473 3.28 -16.16 14.84
N THR A 474 2.02 -16.38 14.48
CA THR A 474 1.58 -17.42 13.54
C THR A 474 0.15 -17.19 13.06
N ASP A 475 -0.16 -17.67 11.86
CA ASP A 475 -1.53 -17.83 11.39
C ASP A 475 -2.19 -19.11 11.93
N HIS A 476 -3.53 -19.11 11.98
CA HIS A 476 -4.36 -20.27 12.31
C HIS A 476 -5.40 -20.59 11.22
N ALA A 477 -5.45 -19.77 10.16
CA ALA A 477 -6.48 -19.83 9.13
C ALA A 477 -6.28 -21.03 8.21
N GLU A 478 -7.29 -21.88 8.09
CA GLU A 478 -7.30 -23.06 7.22
C GLU A 478 -8.29 -22.86 6.06
N PHE A 479 -8.16 -23.61 4.97
CA PHE A 479 -9.09 -23.48 3.82
C PHE A 479 -10.54 -23.82 4.17
N GLU A 480 -10.74 -24.80 5.05
CA GLU A 480 -12.04 -25.27 5.52
C GLU A 480 -12.60 -24.46 6.71
N ASP A 481 -11.75 -23.70 7.41
CA ASP A 481 -12.12 -22.82 8.52
C ASP A 481 -11.25 -21.54 8.47
N PRO A 482 -11.50 -20.65 7.49
CA PRO A 482 -10.58 -19.55 7.19
C PRO A 482 -10.63 -18.41 8.20
N LYS A 483 -11.74 -18.26 8.95
CA LYS A 483 -11.92 -17.17 9.91
C LYS A 483 -11.28 -17.48 11.26
N GLN A 484 -9.97 -17.68 11.25
CA GLN A 484 -9.16 -17.83 12.45
C GLN A 484 -8.15 -16.69 12.50
N TYR A 485 -8.30 -15.81 13.48
CA TYR A 485 -7.36 -14.71 13.68
C TYR A 485 -5.99 -15.25 14.10
N ALA A 486 -4.94 -14.59 13.63
CA ALA A 486 -3.57 -14.90 13.99
C ALA A 486 -3.28 -14.67 15.48
N GLU A 487 -2.19 -15.28 15.95
CA GLU A 487 -1.66 -15.16 17.32
C GLU A 487 -0.31 -14.44 17.28
N GLY A 488 0.08 -13.83 18.41
CA GLY A 488 1.41 -13.23 18.62
C GLY A 488 1.55 -11.77 18.19
N ILE A 489 0.52 -11.15 17.58
CA ILE A 489 0.42 -9.69 17.46
C ILE A 489 -0.13 -9.13 18.77
N GLU A 490 0.70 -8.39 19.51
CA GLU A 490 0.41 -7.91 20.87
C GLU A 490 -0.19 -6.51 20.87
N HIS A 491 0.38 -5.60 20.07
CA HIS A 491 -0.14 -4.24 19.91
C HIS A 491 -0.04 -3.78 18.47
N VAL A 492 -1.03 -3.01 18.01
CA VAL A 492 -0.98 -2.27 16.75
C VAL A 492 -1.41 -0.84 17.02
N LEU A 493 -0.55 0.10 16.66
CA LEU A 493 -0.84 1.51 16.68
C LEU A 493 -1.08 1.98 15.24
N VAL A 494 -2.15 2.73 15.04
CA VAL A 494 -2.45 3.43 13.79
C VAL A 494 -2.49 4.90 14.13
N ASN A 495 -1.67 5.72 13.46
CA ASN A 495 -1.56 7.14 13.73
C ASN A 495 -1.36 7.43 15.23
N GLY A 496 -0.45 6.69 15.88
CA GLY A 496 -0.02 6.92 17.26
C GLY A 496 -0.95 6.43 18.37
N GLU A 497 -2.16 5.97 18.04
CA GLU A 497 -3.13 5.43 19.00
C GLU A 497 -3.32 3.92 18.83
N PHE A 498 -3.68 3.21 19.91
CA PHE A 498 -3.86 1.75 19.89
C PHE A 498 -5.15 1.34 19.14
N ALA A 499 -4.97 0.72 17.97
CA ALA A 499 -6.01 0.01 17.23
C ALA A 499 -6.17 -1.44 17.73
N LEU A 500 -5.09 -2.05 18.22
CA LEU A 500 -5.06 -3.34 18.89
C LEU A 500 -4.17 -3.23 20.14
N GLU A 501 -4.67 -3.68 21.29
CA GLU A 501 -3.97 -3.63 22.58
C GLU A 501 -4.12 -4.96 23.30
N ASP A 502 -3.00 -5.53 23.79
CA ASP A 502 -2.95 -6.82 24.48
C ASP A 502 -3.61 -7.97 23.68
N GLY A 503 -3.44 -7.96 22.35
CA GLY A 503 -4.05 -8.94 21.43
C GLY A 503 -5.53 -8.73 21.13
N GLU A 504 -6.16 -7.67 21.64
CA GLU A 504 -7.59 -7.36 21.41
C GLU A 504 -7.75 -6.05 20.63
N THR A 505 -8.59 -6.05 19.58
CA THR A 505 -8.91 -4.83 18.82
C THR A 505 -9.70 -3.83 19.66
N THR A 506 -9.40 -2.55 19.51
CA THR A 506 -10.14 -1.45 20.14
C THR A 506 -11.33 -1.00 19.26
N ASP A 507 -12.18 -0.12 19.80
CA ASP A 507 -13.27 0.50 19.03
C ASP A 507 -12.82 1.83 18.34
N ALA A 508 -11.52 2.08 18.28
CA ALA A 508 -10.98 3.34 17.77
C ALA A 508 -11.05 3.42 16.23
N GLN A 509 -11.39 4.60 15.73
CA GLN A 509 -11.42 4.90 14.30
C GLN A 509 -10.28 5.87 14.02
N LEU A 510 -9.11 5.30 13.76
CA LEU A 510 -7.82 5.98 13.72
C LEU A 510 -7.26 6.12 12.30
N GLY A 511 -7.83 5.40 11.34
CA GLY A 511 -7.35 5.34 9.97
C GLY A 511 -7.78 6.52 9.13
N GLU A 512 -6.97 6.84 8.13
CA GLU A 512 -7.20 7.95 7.19
C GLU A 512 -7.23 7.45 5.75
N ALA A 513 -7.94 8.17 4.87
CA ALA A 513 -7.81 7.98 3.43
C ALA A 513 -6.60 8.75 2.89
N LEU A 514 -5.48 8.04 2.77
CA LEU A 514 -4.20 8.58 2.36
C LEU A 514 -4.20 9.09 0.91
N GLN A 515 -3.26 9.99 0.64
CA GLN A 515 -3.07 10.63 -0.65
C GLN A 515 -1.60 10.57 -1.07
N ARG A 516 -1.36 10.20 -2.33
CA ARG A 516 -0.03 10.31 -2.94
C ARG A 516 0.11 11.63 -3.70
N THR A 517 1.11 12.44 -3.37
CA THR A 517 1.39 13.71 -4.05
C THR A 517 2.46 13.56 -5.14
N GLY A 518 2.49 14.39 -6.18
CA GLY A 518 3.43 14.25 -7.32
C GLY A 518 4.94 14.29 -6.99
N ASN A 519 5.29 14.74 -5.78
CA ASN A 519 6.66 14.75 -5.24
C ASN A 519 7.02 13.46 -4.46
N MET A 520 6.14 12.46 -4.41
CA MET A 520 6.34 11.15 -3.79
C MET A 520 6.51 10.03 -4.86
N PRO A 521 7.68 9.93 -5.51
CA PRO A 521 7.88 8.98 -6.61
C PRO A 521 8.07 7.54 -6.10
N SER A 522 7.54 6.59 -6.87
CA SER A 522 7.93 5.18 -6.77
C SER A 522 9.42 5.02 -7.08
N ARG A 523 10.12 4.22 -6.25
CA ARG A 523 11.59 4.19 -6.24
C ARG A 523 12.16 2.92 -5.63
N PRO A 524 13.41 2.57 -5.95
CA PRO A 524 14.17 1.60 -5.16
C PRO A 524 14.36 2.07 -3.72
N MET A 525 14.49 1.11 -2.81
CA MET A 525 14.96 1.35 -1.45
C MET A 525 16.38 1.96 -1.46
N SER A 526 16.61 3.00 -0.68
CA SER A 526 17.91 3.69 -0.58
C SER A 526 18.73 3.30 0.65
N VAL A 527 18.40 2.18 1.30
CA VAL A 527 18.96 1.76 2.60
C VAL A 527 20.39 1.23 2.52
N ASP A 528 20.83 0.77 1.35
CA ASP A 528 22.15 0.15 1.13
C ASP A 528 23.20 1.10 0.52
N GLN A 529 22.94 2.42 0.56
CA GLN A 529 23.79 3.43 -0.06
C GLN A 529 24.12 4.55 0.92
N ASP A 530 25.28 5.17 0.73
CA ASP A 530 25.60 6.41 1.42
C ASP A 530 24.83 7.53 0.72
N VAL A 531 24.01 8.27 1.44
CA VAL A 531 23.18 9.35 0.91
C VAL A 531 23.54 10.65 1.63
N SER A 532 23.70 11.73 0.87
CA SER A 532 23.80 13.07 1.44
C SER A 532 23.04 14.10 0.63
N ILE A 533 22.55 15.11 1.35
CA ILE A 533 21.88 16.26 0.79
C ILE A 533 22.56 17.50 1.37
N GLU A 534 23.02 18.39 0.50
CA GLU A 534 23.51 19.69 0.91
C GLU A 534 22.93 20.80 0.03
N GLY A 535 22.50 21.88 0.68
CA GLY A 535 22.18 23.10 -0.03
C GLY A 535 21.60 24.19 0.86
N ALA A 536 21.64 25.41 0.35
CA ALA A 536 21.08 26.56 1.04
C ALA A 536 20.66 27.62 0.03
N GLY A 537 19.56 28.31 0.32
CA GLY A 537 19.05 29.32 -0.58
C GLY A 537 17.82 30.03 -0.05
N THR A 538 17.25 30.83 -0.95
CA THR A 538 16.00 31.52 -0.73
C THR A 538 14.95 30.85 -1.60
N LEU A 539 13.96 30.24 -0.98
CA LEU A 539 12.81 29.67 -1.68
C LEU A 539 11.97 30.80 -2.23
N SER A 540 11.52 30.63 -3.47
CA SER A 540 10.52 31.48 -4.09
C SER A 540 9.25 30.66 -4.26
N ALA A 541 8.12 31.18 -3.77
CA ALA A 541 6.83 30.52 -3.92
C ALA A 541 6.56 30.12 -5.38
N VAL A 542 6.03 28.91 -5.59
CA VAL A 542 5.79 28.34 -6.93
C VAL A 542 4.92 29.29 -7.80
N ASP A 543 3.94 29.97 -7.17
CA ASP A 543 3.00 30.86 -7.84
C ASP A 543 3.29 32.38 -7.74
N THR A 544 4.28 32.81 -6.94
CA THR A 544 4.60 34.24 -6.79
C THR A 544 6.09 34.53 -6.66
N GLU A 545 6.60 35.57 -7.34
CA GLU A 545 8.00 36.01 -7.25
C GLU A 545 8.34 36.79 -5.95
N SER A 546 7.52 36.73 -4.90
CA SER A 546 7.54 37.74 -3.82
C SER A 546 7.71 37.25 -2.39
N ALA A 547 7.78 35.94 -2.17
CA ALA A 547 8.10 35.33 -0.88
C ALA A 547 9.57 34.87 -0.91
N HIS A 548 10.31 35.10 0.17
CA HIS A 548 11.75 34.88 0.25
C HIS A 548 12.05 34.14 1.55
N GLU A 549 11.74 32.86 1.57
CA GLU A 549 11.95 31.98 2.72
C GLU A 549 13.39 31.47 2.70
N GLU A 550 14.06 31.42 3.84
CA GLU A 550 15.43 30.89 3.91
C GLU A 550 15.40 29.39 4.23
N VAL A 551 16.16 28.61 3.46
CA VAL A 551 16.36 27.19 3.70
C VAL A 551 17.84 26.85 3.74
N ALA A 552 18.25 26.00 4.67
CA ALA A 552 19.58 25.42 4.71
C ALA A 552 19.52 23.98 5.20
N ILE A 553 20.10 23.08 4.41
CA ILE A 553 20.06 21.63 4.59
C ILE A 553 21.49 21.10 4.49
N ALA A 554 21.89 20.28 5.45
CA ALA A 554 23.06 19.43 5.34
C ALA A 554 22.77 18.15 6.13
N VAL A 555 22.33 17.10 5.44
CA VAL A 555 21.91 15.82 6.01
C VAL A 555 22.67 14.70 5.32
N GLU A 556 23.19 13.75 6.08
CA GLU A 556 23.85 12.56 5.55
C GLU A 556 23.43 11.31 6.33
N GLN A 557 23.32 10.19 5.63
CA GLN A 557 23.12 8.86 6.20
C GLN A 557 24.00 7.88 5.44
N GLY A 558 24.92 7.23 6.15
CA GLY A 558 25.68 6.12 5.59
C GLY A 558 24.83 4.85 5.46
N ALA A 559 25.26 3.95 4.57
CA ALA A 559 24.57 2.67 4.33
C ALA A 559 24.40 1.83 5.61
N ASN A 560 25.30 1.99 6.59
CA ASN A 560 25.26 1.26 7.86
C ASN A 560 24.71 2.09 9.04
N ASP A 561 24.31 3.34 8.81
CA ASP A 561 23.80 4.21 9.87
C ASP A 561 22.32 3.91 10.12
N GLN A 562 21.94 3.89 11.41
CA GLN A 562 20.56 3.65 11.85
C GLN A 562 19.66 4.87 11.62
N ALA A 563 20.21 6.07 11.67
CA ALA A 563 19.50 7.31 11.44
C ALA A 563 20.39 8.29 10.67
N ALA A 564 19.77 9.25 9.99
CA ALA A 564 20.50 10.33 9.37
C ALA A 564 21.08 11.28 10.44
N THR A 565 22.09 12.04 10.06
CA THR A 565 22.66 13.10 10.90
C THR A 565 22.79 14.39 10.11
N GLY A 566 22.73 15.53 10.78
CA GLY A 566 22.88 16.79 10.08
C GLY A 566 22.12 17.93 10.73
N PHE A 567 21.74 18.90 9.89
CA PHE A 567 20.81 19.93 10.30
C PHE A 567 19.86 20.32 9.16
N PHE A 568 18.68 20.78 9.57
CA PHE A 568 17.73 21.46 8.72
C PHE A 568 17.35 22.80 9.36
N ARG A 569 17.33 23.86 8.55
CA ARG A 569 16.79 25.15 8.91
C ARG A 569 15.80 25.61 7.87
N PHE A 570 14.64 26.07 8.34
CA PHE A 570 13.61 26.66 7.51
C PHE A 570 13.00 27.87 8.20
N SER A 571 12.93 29.00 7.50
CA SER A 571 12.27 30.21 8.00
C SER A 571 11.19 30.67 7.03
N HIS A 572 9.97 30.82 7.56
CA HIS A 572 8.82 31.31 6.83
C HIS A 572 8.19 32.53 7.54
N GLU A 573 8.55 33.73 7.09
CA GLU A 573 8.15 35.00 7.74
C GLU A 573 6.62 35.18 7.83
N ASP A 574 5.86 34.81 6.79
CA ASP A 574 4.41 35.03 6.76
C ASP A 574 3.64 34.06 7.68
N MET A 575 4.27 32.96 8.09
CA MET A 575 3.68 31.93 8.97
C MET A 575 4.29 31.97 10.39
N ASP A 576 5.24 32.87 10.65
CA ASP A 576 5.96 32.99 11.94
C ASP A 576 6.69 31.68 12.31
N ILE A 577 7.30 31.02 11.32
CA ILE A 577 8.02 29.75 11.48
C ILE A 577 9.52 29.99 11.37
N GLU A 578 10.26 29.54 12.38
CA GLU A 578 11.72 29.38 12.40
C GLU A 578 11.97 27.99 12.97
N LEU A 579 12.17 27.02 12.07
CA LEU A 579 12.43 25.62 12.40
C LEU A 579 13.93 25.39 12.37
N GLU A 580 14.49 24.93 13.48
CA GLU A 580 15.84 24.37 13.56
C GLU A 580 15.76 22.91 14.02
N ALA A 581 16.33 22.01 13.23
CA ALA A 581 16.41 20.59 13.55
C ALA A 581 17.85 20.11 13.49
N GLU A 582 18.28 19.41 14.54
CA GLU A 582 19.54 18.65 14.61
C GLU A 582 19.28 17.13 14.70
N GLU A 583 18.04 16.74 14.98
CA GLU A 583 17.57 15.36 15.01
C GLU A 583 16.86 15.07 13.67
N VAL A 584 17.43 14.16 12.88
CA VAL A 584 16.92 13.79 11.55
C VAL A 584 16.63 12.30 11.57
N GLY A 585 15.43 11.94 11.16
CA GLY A 585 14.96 10.57 11.10
C GLY A 585 15.50 9.83 9.86
N GLN A 586 14.59 9.33 9.04
CA GLN A 586 14.93 8.49 7.90
C GLN A 586 15.24 9.34 6.67
N LEU A 587 16.41 9.13 6.05
CA LEU A 587 16.76 9.73 4.76
C LEU A 587 16.51 8.76 3.62
N GLN A 588 15.68 9.18 2.68
CA GLN A 588 15.29 8.44 1.48
C GLN A 588 15.78 9.19 0.25
N ALA A 589 16.31 8.48 -0.76
CA ALA A 589 16.81 9.15 -1.96
C ALA A 589 16.72 8.32 -3.25
N LYS A 590 16.66 9.04 -4.36
CA LYS A 590 16.81 8.57 -5.74
C LYS A 590 17.63 9.63 -6.49
N GLU A 591 18.18 9.31 -7.66
CA GLU A 591 18.87 10.34 -8.46
C GLU A 591 17.94 11.56 -8.70
N GLY A 592 18.37 12.74 -8.25
CA GLY A 592 17.64 13.99 -8.38
C GLY A 592 16.49 14.19 -7.38
N TRP A 593 16.26 13.28 -6.42
CA TRP A 593 15.19 13.37 -5.44
C TRP A 593 15.63 12.89 -4.06
N ALA A 594 15.17 13.54 -3.00
CA ALA A 594 15.33 13.00 -1.65
C ALA A 594 14.20 13.44 -0.72
N SER A 595 13.95 12.64 0.31
CA SER A 595 13.06 12.97 1.41
C SER A 595 13.70 12.63 2.74
N PHE A 596 13.44 13.45 3.76
CA PHE A 596 13.80 13.09 5.12
C PHE A 596 12.79 13.60 6.15
N THR A 597 12.63 12.86 7.23
CA THR A 597 11.81 13.25 8.38
C THR A 597 12.69 13.72 9.53
N GLY A 598 12.11 14.31 10.57
CA GLY A 598 12.82 14.57 11.82
C GLY A 598 11.99 15.32 12.85
N GLN A 599 12.67 15.71 13.93
CA GLN A 599 12.12 16.54 15.00
C GLN A 599 12.88 17.87 15.06
N GLY A 600 12.16 18.97 15.25
CA GLY A 600 12.78 20.28 15.36
C GLY A 600 12.08 21.21 16.34
N THR A 601 12.71 22.36 16.59
CA THR A 601 12.19 23.41 17.47
C THR A 601 11.70 24.60 16.64
N PHE A 602 10.52 25.13 16.99
CA PHE A 602 9.88 26.30 16.38
C PHE A 602 10.11 27.60 17.18
N GLU A 603 9.76 28.78 16.64
CA GLU A 603 10.03 30.12 17.24
C GLU A 603 9.59 30.26 18.71
N ALA A 604 8.53 29.57 19.12
CA ALA A 604 8.00 29.59 20.49
C ALA A 604 8.75 28.67 21.48
N GLY A 605 9.72 27.89 21.01
CA GLY A 605 10.35 26.79 21.75
C GLY A 605 9.48 25.53 21.81
N GLU A 606 8.44 25.47 20.99
CA GLU A 606 7.61 24.29 20.79
C GLU A 606 8.40 23.27 19.94
N GLU A 607 8.32 22.00 20.30
CA GLU A 607 8.88 20.89 19.52
C GLU A 607 7.80 20.33 18.62
N GLY A 608 8.17 19.86 17.44
CA GLY A 608 7.26 19.14 16.54
C GLY A 608 8.02 18.39 15.46
N THR A 609 7.29 17.61 14.68
CA THR A 609 7.86 16.79 13.60
C THR A 609 7.75 17.50 12.25
N PHE A 610 8.60 17.08 11.33
CA PHE A 610 8.56 17.58 9.96
C PHE A 610 8.94 16.48 8.97
N GLN A 611 8.51 16.67 7.72
CA GLN A 611 9.03 15.97 6.55
C GLN A 611 9.47 17.00 5.52
N VAL A 612 10.61 16.75 4.88
CA VAL A 612 11.10 17.53 3.76
C VAL A 612 11.18 16.62 2.55
N ILE A 613 10.71 17.12 1.39
CA ILE A 613 10.89 16.48 0.10
C ILE A 613 11.59 17.47 -0.83
N ILE A 614 12.63 17.01 -1.50
CA ILE A 614 13.47 17.79 -2.39
C ILE A 614 13.49 17.12 -3.75
N GLU A 615 13.24 17.90 -4.77
CA GLU A 615 13.32 17.50 -6.16
C GLU A 615 14.26 18.44 -6.89
N GLU A 616 15.30 17.94 -7.55
CA GLU A 616 16.20 18.77 -8.33
C GLU A 616 15.54 19.25 -9.64
N ASN A 617 14.64 18.44 -10.21
CA ASN A 617 13.91 18.72 -11.44
C ASN A 617 12.47 18.21 -11.35
N ASP A 618 11.55 19.06 -10.93
CA ASP A 618 10.14 18.70 -10.81
C ASP A 618 9.45 18.59 -12.18
N PRO A 619 8.97 17.39 -12.59
CA PRO A 619 8.33 17.19 -13.88
C PRO A 619 6.98 17.91 -14.01
N MET A 620 6.38 18.36 -12.90
CA MET A 620 5.13 19.13 -12.90
C MET A 620 5.36 20.61 -13.22
N LEU A 621 6.60 21.11 -13.14
CA LEU A 621 6.94 22.50 -13.42
C LEU A 621 7.32 22.73 -14.88
N ALA A 622 6.88 23.86 -15.44
CA ALA A 622 7.17 24.25 -16.82
C ALA A 622 8.64 24.68 -17.05
N GLU A 623 9.38 25.03 -16.00
CA GLU A 623 10.80 25.41 -16.06
C GLU A 623 11.60 24.50 -15.12
N GLU A 624 12.77 24.02 -15.56
CA GLU A 624 13.72 23.24 -14.74
C GLU A 624 14.15 24.05 -13.50
N ARG A 625 13.53 23.73 -12.36
CA ARG A 625 13.84 24.29 -11.04
C ARG A 625 13.76 23.19 -10.01
N ALA A 626 14.60 23.32 -8.99
CA ALA A 626 14.49 22.46 -7.82
C ALA A 626 13.31 22.91 -6.96
N THR A 627 12.50 21.97 -6.48
CA THR A 627 11.46 22.21 -5.49
C THR A 627 11.88 21.68 -4.13
N VAL A 628 11.48 22.39 -3.09
CA VAL A 628 11.55 21.94 -1.70
C VAL A 628 10.15 22.05 -1.14
N THR A 629 9.63 20.91 -0.69
CA THR A 629 8.34 20.80 -0.01
C THR A 629 8.61 20.49 1.45
N VAL A 630 7.96 21.21 2.35
CA VAL A 630 8.10 21.03 3.80
C VAL A 630 6.71 20.79 4.36
N TYR A 631 6.54 19.66 5.04
CA TYR A 631 5.37 19.31 5.82
C TYR A 631 5.74 19.44 7.30
N ILE A 632 4.85 20.05 8.08
CA ILE A 632 4.95 20.13 9.54
C ILE A 632 3.67 19.51 10.09
N GLU A 633 3.83 18.39 10.81
CA GLU A 633 2.72 17.60 11.38
C GLU A 633 1.55 17.37 10.41
N ASP A 634 1.85 17.16 9.11
CA ASP A 634 0.94 17.01 7.96
C ASP A 634 -0.14 18.09 7.76
N GLU A 635 -0.27 19.07 8.67
CA GLU A 635 -1.25 20.17 8.57
C GLU A 635 -0.76 21.31 7.67
N LEU A 636 0.56 21.53 7.62
CA LEU A 636 1.14 22.67 6.93
C LEU A 636 2.15 22.27 5.86
N GLU A 637 1.68 22.30 4.62
CA GLU A 637 2.52 22.18 3.44
C GLU A 637 3.01 23.56 2.97
N TYR A 638 4.33 23.70 2.83
CA TYR A 638 4.94 24.78 2.06
C TYR A 638 5.77 24.20 0.91
N GLN A 639 5.50 24.65 -0.31
CA GLN A 639 6.29 24.32 -1.48
C GLN A 639 6.94 25.58 -2.08
N GLY A 640 8.26 25.54 -2.25
CA GLY A 640 9.04 26.62 -2.83
C GLY A 640 10.06 26.13 -3.85
N THR A 641 10.52 27.05 -4.71
CA THR A 641 11.54 26.77 -5.74
C THR A 641 12.88 27.40 -5.38
N LEU A 642 13.96 26.69 -5.70
CA LEU A 642 15.34 27.19 -5.61
C LEU A 642 15.89 27.48 -7.01
N SER A 643 16.88 28.39 -7.09
CA SER A 643 17.60 28.56 -8.35
C SER A 643 18.39 27.28 -8.66
N PRO A 644 18.60 26.97 -9.95
CA PRO A 644 19.33 25.76 -10.33
C PRO A 644 20.69 25.65 -9.65
N HIS A 645 21.09 24.43 -9.25
CA HIS A 645 22.37 24.10 -8.61
C HIS A 645 22.58 24.66 -7.19
N GLN A 646 21.52 25.13 -6.51
CA GLN A 646 21.61 25.53 -5.09
C GLN A 646 21.43 24.36 -4.12
N MET A 647 20.90 23.23 -4.61
CA MET A 647 20.78 21.97 -3.91
C MET A 647 21.57 20.90 -4.65
N LYS A 648 22.02 19.90 -3.89
CA LYS A 648 22.66 18.72 -4.42
C LYS A 648 22.28 17.50 -3.59
N VAL A 649 21.72 16.49 -4.25
CA VAL A 649 21.56 15.13 -3.71
C VAL A 649 22.71 14.28 -4.24
N GLU A 650 23.47 13.65 -3.35
CA GLU A 650 24.52 12.70 -3.71
C GLU A 650 24.18 11.31 -3.17
N MET A 651 24.32 10.30 -4.03
CA MET A 651 24.23 8.89 -3.67
C MET A 651 25.55 8.22 -4.02
N GLY A 652 26.12 7.50 -3.06
CA GLY A 652 27.39 6.79 -3.16
C GLY A 652 27.23 5.30 -2.89
N GLN A 653 28.07 4.48 -3.54
CA GLN A 653 28.18 3.08 -3.15
C GLN A 653 28.89 2.97 -1.80
N ALA A 654 28.33 2.18 -0.87
CA ALA A 654 28.91 1.93 0.43
C ALA A 654 30.40 1.50 0.31
N GLU A 655 31.30 2.18 1.02
CA GLU A 655 32.69 1.71 1.14
C GLU A 655 32.72 0.44 2.02
N GLY A 656 32.79 -0.74 1.38
CA GLY A 656 32.79 -2.06 2.05
C GLY A 656 34.06 -2.47 2.81
#